data_AF-A0A2W7QJB6-F1
#
_entry.id   AF-A0A2W7QJB6-F1
#
_cell.length_a   1.000
_cell.length_b   1.000
_cell.length_c   1.000
_cell.angle_alpha   90.00
_cell.angle_beta   90.00
_cell.angle_gamma   90.00
#
_symmetry.space_group_name_H-M   'P 1'
#
loop_
_entity.id
_entity.type
_entity.pdbx_description
1 polymer ?
#
loop_
_entity_poly.entity_id
_entity_poly.type
_entity_poly.pdbx_seq_one_letter_code
_entity_poly.pdbx_strand_id
1 'polypeptide(L)'
;MQDTVKRDLCAREPIHVPGSIQTHGLLMVLDAGSGQVLQMAGDPRTLLGGKTGDALEEQLQGEVAALLRNHSRDFSGSPAYLGEVRVGTEGKPLTVTGHRVEGHLVIEIEPSGPVSPVAVVLSFVREAVERMTQREGLEDASHSIAADVRAISGFDRVMVYQFLKDGSGCVIAEQKLEDLPSFLHHRYPASDIPRQARELYIRNPIRVIPDVTYQPAPLVPAIRPGADEILDMSHCSLRSVSPVHIRYLKNMGVGASMSVSILRKGELWGLIACHHGSPKLVPFETREICQHLGLALSHYIGAKDDAEETSHGLDLGRARDQIFSEIATTSDPRAFLRERIADIQNLIPAHGVVTSIDAETNLTGHVPPADALAPLIQWVIATSQPSGVFVTDCLSEHYAAAGDFTAEASGLVAVVLPGEAPLVVLWFRAEQVEEVFWAGNPHAAVDLDGIDGRPGPRKSFDLWTETVRARCRPWSHVEVEAAHLLRARATLVLQEFQIRHMNAQIQASNARLSAMARTDELTGLANRRSLGERLQQEWARAARYARSLAAVAVDVDHFKKFNDRFGHPAGDDCLRQVAGVLGASGRPTDFAARTGGEEFVILLPETDLAGARVIAEEVRASVEGLCIDHPDSVGGTVTVSIGIAAADPDSIMMPEDLLEEADRALYTAKHEGRNRVAAATSRGMS
;
A
#
# COMPACT_ATOMS: atom_id res chain seq x y z
N MET A 1 -12.04 -0.77 -34.16
CA MET A 1 -13.40 -0.47 -33.67
C MET A 1 -14.47 -1.41 -34.24
N GLN A 2 -14.47 -1.74 -35.55
CA GLN A 2 -15.43 -2.72 -36.12
C GLN A 2 -15.19 -4.19 -35.67
N ASP A 3 -13.94 -4.60 -35.38
CA ASP A 3 -13.65 -5.95 -34.86
C ASP A 3 -14.06 -6.15 -33.40
N THR A 4 -13.95 -5.10 -32.57
CA THR A 4 -14.33 -5.14 -31.15
C THR A 4 -15.84 -5.33 -30.98
N VAL A 5 -16.65 -4.72 -31.85
CA VAL A 5 -18.11 -4.85 -31.86
C VAL A 5 -18.57 -6.24 -32.33
N LYS A 6 -17.78 -6.93 -33.16
CA LYS A 6 -18.11 -8.28 -33.67
C LYS A 6 -17.72 -9.40 -32.70
N ARG A 7 -16.59 -9.28 -32.00
CA ARG A 7 -16.18 -10.24 -30.94
C ARG A 7 -17.21 -10.31 -29.79
N ASP A 8 -17.97 -9.23 -29.58
CA ASP A 8 -19.05 -9.11 -28.59
C ASP A 8 -20.33 -9.91 -28.95
N LEU A 9 -20.50 -10.32 -30.23
CA LEU A 9 -21.69 -11.07 -30.67
C LEU A 9 -21.74 -12.53 -30.17
N CYS A 10 -20.59 -13.20 -30.03
CA CYS A 10 -20.51 -14.53 -29.43
C CYS A 10 -20.82 -14.52 -27.92
N ALA A 11 -20.54 -13.40 -27.24
CA ALA A 11 -20.84 -13.22 -25.82
C ALA A 11 -22.34 -13.01 -25.52
N ARG A 12 -23.19 -12.89 -26.55
CA ARG A 12 -24.64 -12.69 -26.43
C ARG A 12 -25.46 -13.97 -26.62
N GLU A 13 -24.84 -15.08 -27.02
CA GLU A 13 -25.55 -16.36 -27.11
C GLU A 13 -25.92 -16.86 -25.70
N PRO A 14 -27.21 -17.04 -25.37
CA PRO A 14 -27.60 -17.42 -24.03
C PRO A 14 -27.35 -18.92 -23.79
N ILE A 15 -26.08 -19.30 -23.63
CA ILE A 15 -25.61 -20.70 -23.54
C ILE A 15 -26.11 -21.44 -22.28
N HIS A 16 -26.70 -20.73 -21.31
CA HIS A 16 -27.33 -21.29 -20.11
C HIS A 16 -28.75 -21.81 -20.37
N VAL A 17 -29.43 -21.34 -21.42
CA VAL A 17 -30.82 -21.72 -21.80
C VAL A 17 -30.89 -22.28 -23.23
N PRO A 18 -30.13 -23.32 -23.60
CA PRO A 18 -30.11 -23.81 -24.98
C PRO A 18 -31.38 -24.59 -25.39
N GLY A 19 -32.32 -24.83 -24.48
CA GLY A 19 -33.58 -25.52 -24.75
C GLY A 19 -33.43 -26.99 -25.18
N SER A 20 -32.24 -27.57 -25.02
CA SER A 20 -31.89 -28.90 -25.52
C SER A 20 -30.74 -29.52 -24.72
N ILE A 21 -30.61 -30.84 -24.82
CA ILE A 21 -29.54 -31.64 -24.21
C ILE A 21 -28.69 -32.38 -25.24
N GLN A 22 -27.54 -32.85 -24.79
CA GLN A 22 -26.74 -33.87 -25.46
C GLN A 22 -27.43 -35.24 -25.38
N THR A 23 -27.28 -36.07 -26.40
CA THR A 23 -28.09 -37.31 -26.60
C THR A 23 -27.64 -38.53 -25.81
N HIS A 24 -26.64 -38.41 -24.94
CA HIS A 24 -26.14 -39.53 -24.14
C HIS A 24 -26.93 -39.78 -22.86
N GLY A 25 -28.00 -39.01 -22.61
CA GLY A 25 -28.84 -39.14 -21.44
C GLY A 25 -30.28 -38.69 -21.70
N LEU A 26 -31.08 -38.73 -20.65
CA LEU A 26 -32.43 -38.18 -20.60
C LEU A 26 -32.49 -37.08 -19.56
N LEU A 27 -33.33 -36.08 -19.80
CA LEU A 27 -33.65 -35.05 -18.81
C LEU A 27 -35.16 -35.00 -18.63
N MET A 28 -35.61 -35.01 -17.38
CA MET A 28 -37.01 -34.82 -16.99
C MET A 28 -37.12 -33.61 -16.06
N VAL A 29 -38.08 -32.74 -16.32
CA VAL A 29 -38.44 -31.64 -15.42
C VAL A 29 -39.74 -32.02 -14.74
N LEU A 30 -39.75 -32.09 -13.42
CA LEU A 30 -40.92 -32.45 -12.63
C LEU A 30 -41.38 -31.29 -11.76
N ASP A 31 -42.70 -31.17 -11.62
CA ASP A 31 -43.29 -30.33 -10.58
C ASP A 31 -42.92 -30.91 -9.20
N ALA A 32 -42.36 -30.08 -8.32
CA ALA A 32 -41.81 -30.59 -7.07
C ALA A 32 -42.86 -30.99 -6.03
N GLY A 33 -44.11 -30.53 -6.16
CA GLY A 33 -45.20 -30.87 -5.27
C GLY A 33 -45.92 -32.16 -5.67
N SER A 34 -46.29 -32.26 -6.95
CA SER A 34 -47.06 -33.38 -7.50
C SER A 34 -46.20 -34.51 -8.06
N GLY A 35 -44.93 -34.25 -8.40
CA GLY A 35 -44.08 -35.19 -9.12
C GLY A 35 -44.46 -35.40 -10.59
N GLN A 36 -45.35 -34.56 -11.15
CA GLN A 36 -45.75 -34.64 -12.55
C GLN A 36 -44.60 -34.20 -13.47
N VAL A 37 -44.36 -34.97 -14.53
CA VAL A 37 -43.39 -34.59 -15.58
C VAL A 37 -43.98 -33.46 -16.43
N LEU A 38 -43.29 -32.31 -16.45
CA LEU A 38 -43.67 -31.09 -17.17
C LEU A 38 -42.94 -30.95 -18.51
N GLN A 39 -41.70 -31.43 -18.59
CA GLN A 39 -40.89 -31.48 -19.82
C GLN A 39 -40.02 -32.73 -19.82
N MET A 40 -39.69 -33.23 -21.01
CA MET A 40 -38.65 -34.22 -21.20
C MET A 40 -37.74 -33.85 -22.37
N ALA A 41 -36.48 -34.28 -22.33
CA ALA A 41 -35.57 -34.25 -23.46
C ALA A 41 -34.77 -35.55 -23.54
N GLY A 42 -34.35 -35.90 -24.76
CA GLY A 42 -33.67 -37.15 -25.07
C GLY A 42 -34.64 -38.27 -25.46
N ASP A 43 -34.09 -39.39 -25.91
CA ASP A 43 -34.86 -40.52 -26.42
C ASP A 43 -34.63 -41.76 -25.55
N PRO A 44 -35.63 -42.24 -24.78
CA PRO A 44 -35.47 -43.40 -23.91
C PRO A 44 -34.99 -44.65 -24.64
N ARG A 45 -35.27 -44.78 -25.95
CA ARG A 45 -34.79 -45.89 -26.79
C ARG A 45 -33.28 -45.98 -26.81
N THR A 46 -32.59 -44.84 -26.74
CA THR A 46 -31.13 -44.77 -26.80
C THR A 46 -30.49 -45.34 -25.52
N LEU A 47 -31.11 -45.14 -24.36
CA LEU A 47 -30.64 -45.68 -23.08
C LEU A 47 -31.08 -47.11 -22.83
N LEU A 48 -32.28 -47.48 -23.29
CA LEU A 48 -32.93 -48.77 -23.00
C LEU A 48 -32.64 -49.86 -24.06
N GLY A 49 -31.72 -49.61 -25.00
CA GLY A 49 -31.29 -50.62 -25.98
C GLY A 49 -32.33 -50.93 -27.05
N GLY A 50 -33.11 -49.92 -27.49
CA GLY A 50 -34.02 -50.00 -28.63
C GLY A 50 -35.34 -50.75 -28.38
N LYS A 51 -35.54 -51.37 -27.21
CA LYS A 51 -36.83 -51.92 -26.77
C LYS A 51 -37.61 -50.80 -26.08
N THR A 52 -38.66 -50.26 -26.69
CA THR A 52 -39.57 -49.31 -26.01
C THR A 52 -41.03 -49.60 -26.30
N GLY A 53 -41.84 -49.47 -25.25
CA GLY A 53 -43.29 -49.28 -25.26
C GLY A 53 -43.67 -48.54 -23.98
N ASP A 54 -44.87 -47.96 -23.92
CA ASP A 54 -45.33 -47.09 -22.82
C ASP A 54 -45.02 -47.64 -21.42
N ALA A 55 -45.06 -48.97 -21.25
CA ALA A 55 -44.76 -49.66 -19.99
C ALA A 55 -43.31 -49.49 -19.48
N LEU A 56 -42.30 -49.39 -20.36
CA LEU A 56 -40.90 -49.23 -19.94
C LEU A 56 -40.60 -47.79 -19.52
N GLU A 57 -41.25 -46.81 -20.16
CA GLU A 57 -41.16 -45.40 -19.76
C GLU A 57 -41.88 -45.18 -18.42
N GLU A 58 -43.06 -45.78 -18.24
CA GLU A 58 -43.80 -45.76 -16.97
C GLU A 58 -42.99 -46.42 -15.85
N GLN A 59 -42.31 -47.55 -16.12
CA GLN A 59 -41.41 -48.16 -15.15
C GLN A 59 -40.25 -47.23 -14.77
N LEU A 60 -39.58 -46.61 -15.74
CA LEU A 60 -38.48 -45.68 -15.48
C LEU A 60 -38.93 -44.53 -14.57
N GLN A 61 -40.08 -43.93 -14.86
CA GLN A 61 -40.66 -42.86 -14.05
C GLN A 61 -41.00 -43.34 -12.63
N GLY A 62 -41.54 -44.56 -12.49
CA GLY A 62 -41.83 -45.18 -11.20
C GLY A 62 -40.59 -45.40 -10.33
N GLU A 63 -39.50 -45.90 -10.93
CA GLU A 63 -38.22 -46.10 -10.24
C GLU A 63 -37.58 -44.77 -9.81
N VAL A 64 -37.59 -43.75 -10.68
CA VAL A 64 -37.12 -42.40 -10.34
C VAL A 64 -37.96 -41.79 -9.20
N ALA A 65 -39.28 -41.93 -9.26
CA ALA A 65 -40.16 -41.47 -8.18
C ALA A 65 -39.86 -42.19 -6.86
N ALA A 66 -39.48 -43.47 -6.89
CA ALA A 66 -39.05 -44.21 -5.71
C ALA A 66 -37.73 -43.67 -5.13
N LEU A 67 -36.73 -43.37 -5.98
CA LEU A 67 -35.49 -42.74 -5.53
C LEU A 67 -35.73 -41.38 -4.88
N LEU A 68 -36.61 -40.56 -5.47
CA LEU A 68 -36.96 -39.24 -4.95
C LEU A 68 -37.65 -39.31 -3.59
N ARG A 69 -38.57 -40.27 -3.37
CA ARG A 69 -39.22 -40.48 -2.06
C ARG A 69 -38.23 -40.87 -0.96
N ASN A 70 -37.16 -41.56 -1.33
CA ASN A 70 -36.13 -42.04 -0.41
C ASN A 70 -35.04 -40.99 -0.13
N HIS A 71 -35.06 -39.84 -0.82
CA HIS A 71 -34.10 -38.76 -0.62
C HIS A 71 -34.67 -37.69 0.32
N SER A 72 -33.93 -37.38 1.39
CA SER A 72 -34.29 -36.35 2.39
C SER A 72 -33.59 -35.01 2.17
N ARG A 73 -32.78 -34.87 1.12
CA ARG A 73 -32.00 -33.65 0.86
C ARG A 73 -32.85 -32.55 0.23
N ASP A 74 -32.55 -31.31 0.63
CA ASP A 74 -32.89 -30.14 -0.15
C ASP A 74 -32.04 -30.14 -1.42
N PHE A 75 -32.67 -30.19 -2.59
CA PHE A 75 -32.04 -30.21 -3.92
C PHE A 75 -31.51 -28.83 -4.35
N SER A 76 -31.20 -27.96 -3.40
CA SER A 76 -30.70 -26.61 -3.66
C SER A 76 -29.22 -26.66 -4.10
N GLY A 77 -28.92 -26.13 -5.29
CA GLY A 77 -27.56 -26.04 -5.82
C GLY A 77 -27.23 -27.08 -6.91
N SER A 78 -26.05 -27.71 -6.80
CA SER A 78 -25.50 -28.60 -7.84
C SER A 78 -26.23 -29.96 -7.91
N PRO A 79 -26.21 -30.66 -9.07
CA PRO A 79 -26.80 -31.98 -9.22
C PRO A 79 -26.32 -32.96 -8.14
N ALA A 80 -27.27 -33.52 -7.40
CA ALA A 80 -27.01 -34.56 -6.41
C ALA A 80 -27.19 -35.95 -7.03
N TYR A 81 -26.32 -36.88 -6.70
CA TYR A 81 -26.51 -38.29 -7.01
C TYR A 81 -27.71 -38.86 -6.25
N LEU A 82 -28.68 -39.41 -6.98
CA LEU A 82 -29.92 -39.99 -6.45
C LEU A 82 -29.87 -41.51 -6.33
N GLY A 83 -28.94 -42.16 -7.03
CA GLY A 83 -28.83 -43.61 -7.09
C GLY A 83 -28.81 -44.15 -8.51
N GLU A 84 -28.92 -45.46 -8.62
CA GLU A 84 -29.06 -46.15 -9.90
C GLU A 84 -30.45 -46.76 -10.02
N VAL A 85 -30.98 -46.76 -11.25
CA VAL A 85 -32.20 -47.48 -11.61
C VAL A 85 -31.90 -48.53 -12.67
N ARG A 86 -32.73 -49.57 -12.71
CA ARG A 86 -32.74 -50.59 -13.78
C ARG A 86 -34.16 -50.71 -14.32
N VAL A 87 -34.29 -50.61 -15.63
CA VAL A 87 -35.58 -50.71 -16.33
C VAL A 87 -35.63 -52.00 -17.13
N GLY A 88 -36.67 -52.80 -16.92
CA GLY A 88 -36.75 -54.17 -17.46
C GLY A 88 -35.76 -55.15 -16.81
N THR A 89 -35.92 -56.44 -17.14
CA THR A 89 -35.14 -57.54 -16.54
C THR A 89 -33.69 -57.63 -17.05
N GLU A 90 -33.41 -57.10 -18.24
CA GLU A 90 -32.07 -57.03 -18.86
C GLU A 90 -31.50 -55.60 -18.89
N GLY A 91 -32.14 -54.66 -18.17
CA GLY A 91 -31.77 -53.25 -18.17
C GLY A 91 -30.34 -53.02 -17.69
N LYS A 92 -29.56 -52.24 -18.48
CA LYS A 92 -28.29 -51.70 -18.00
C LYS A 92 -28.57 -50.72 -16.84
N PRO A 93 -27.69 -50.66 -15.83
CA PRO A 93 -27.80 -49.67 -14.76
C PRO A 93 -27.74 -48.25 -15.35
N LEU A 94 -28.62 -47.39 -14.86
CA LEU A 94 -28.70 -45.97 -15.23
C LEU A 94 -28.48 -45.14 -13.98
N THR A 95 -27.52 -44.23 -14.03
CA THR A 95 -27.26 -43.25 -12.98
C THR A 95 -28.31 -42.16 -13.05
N VAL A 96 -28.89 -41.81 -11.89
CA VAL A 96 -29.86 -40.74 -11.76
C VAL A 96 -29.26 -39.63 -10.90
N THR A 97 -29.29 -38.41 -11.41
CA THR A 97 -28.90 -37.20 -10.67
C THR A 97 -30.04 -36.19 -10.69
N GLY A 98 -30.13 -35.33 -9.67
CA GLY A 98 -31.19 -34.35 -9.58
C GLY A 98 -30.80 -33.06 -8.88
N HIS A 99 -31.37 -31.95 -9.31
CA HIS A 99 -31.26 -30.64 -8.66
C HIS A 99 -32.58 -29.85 -8.79
N ARG A 100 -32.69 -28.74 -8.06
CA ARG A 100 -33.86 -27.85 -8.10
C ARG A 100 -33.55 -26.57 -8.87
N VAL A 101 -34.43 -26.21 -9.80
CA VAL A 101 -34.38 -24.95 -10.57
C VAL A 101 -35.76 -24.33 -10.58
N GLU A 102 -35.88 -23.05 -10.17
CA GLU A 102 -37.15 -22.30 -10.22
C GLU A 102 -38.33 -23.03 -9.55
N GLY A 103 -38.08 -23.75 -8.45
CA GLY A 103 -39.11 -24.53 -7.75
C GLY A 103 -39.40 -25.93 -8.32
N HIS A 104 -38.82 -26.30 -9.45
CA HIS A 104 -38.99 -27.59 -10.12
C HIS A 104 -37.82 -28.54 -9.87
N LEU A 105 -38.04 -29.84 -9.98
CA LEU A 105 -36.98 -30.84 -9.92
C LEU A 105 -36.51 -31.16 -11.35
N VAL A 106 -35.23 -31.00 -11.62
CA VAL A 106 -34.59 -31.40 -12.86
C VAL A 106 -33.83 -32.70 -12.60
N ILE A 107 -34.21 -33.76 -13.31
CA ILE A 107 -33.64 -35.09 -13.18
C ILE A 107 -32.91 -35.44 -14.47
N GLU A 108 -31.65 -35.84 -14.32
CA GLU A 108 -30.80 -36.30 -15.42
C GLU A 108 -30.51 -37.79 -15.24
N ILE A 109 -30.66 -38.54 -16.32
CA ILE A 109 -30.47 -39.99 -16.34
C ILE A 109 -29.43 -40.32 -17.41
N GLU A 110 -28.38 -41.02 -17.01
CA GLU A 110 -27.25 -41.36 -17.88
C GLU A 110 -26.89 -42.86 -17.74
N PRO A 111 -26.26 -43.48 -18.75
CA PRO A 111 -25.69 -44.81 -18.61
C PRO A 111 -24.70 -44.86 -17.44
N SER A 112 -24.85 -45.83 -16.54
CA SER A 112 -23.85 -46.04 -15.49
C SER A 112 -22.55 -46.58 -16.07
N GLY A 113 -21.43 -46.19 -15.45
CA GLY A 113 -20.12 -46.74 -15.72
C GLY A 113 -19.82 -48.03 -14.95
N PRO A 114 -18.63 -48.61 -15.14
CA PRO A 114 -18.15 -49.68 -14.29
C PRO A 114 -17.96 -49.16 -12.85
N VAL A 115 -18.62 -49.81 -11.90
CA VAL A 115 -18.53 -49.46 -10.47
C VAL A 115 -17.18 -49.92 -9.92
N SER A 116 -16.38 -48.97 -9.44
CA SER A 116 -15.14 -49.29 -8.72
C SER A 116 -15.39 -49.45 -7.22
N PRO A 117 -14.73 -50.39 -6.51
CA PRO A 117 -14.86 -50.47 -5.06
C PRO A 117 -14.47 -49.15 -4.39
N VAL A 118 -15.32 -48.65 -3.48
CA VAL A 118 -15.13 -47.35 -2.80
C VAL A 118 -13.73 -47.21 -2.19
N ALA A 119 -13.20 -48.28 -1.59
CA ALA A 119 -11.86 -48.27 -1.01
C ALA A 119 -10.74 -47.98 -2.04
N VAL A 120 -10.87 -48.46 -3.28
CA VAL A 120 -9.90 -48.21 -4.36
C VAL A 120 -9.96 -46.74 -4.77
N VAL A 121 -11.17 -46.20 -4.95
CA VAL A 121 -11.38 -44.79 -5.30
C VAL A 121 -10.80 -43.87 -4.23
N LEU A 122 -11.11 -44.12 -2.95
CA LEU A 122 -10.58 -43.34 -1.84
C LEU A 122 -9.06 -43.42 -1.73
N SER A 123 -8.47 -44.59 -1.97
CA SER A 123 -7.00 -44.73 -1.98
C SER A 123 -6.37 -43.92 -3.11
N PHE A 124 -6.93 -44.01 -4.32
CA PHE A 124 -6.45 -43.28 -5.48
C PHE A 124 -6.48 -41.76 -5.24
N VAL A 125 -7.61 -41.22 -4.76
CA VAL A 125 -7.74 -39.79 -4.48
C VAL A 125 -6.74 -39.34 -3.41
N ARG A 126 -6.61 -40.10 -2.31
CA ARG A 126 -5.64 -39.79 -1.25
C ARG A 126 -4.22 -39.75 -1.79
N GLU A 127 -3.80 -40.77 -2.53
CA GLU A 127 -2.45 -40.87 -3.08
C GLU A 127 -2.16 -39.79 -4.13
N ALA A 128 -3.14 -39.42 -4.96
CA ALA A 128 -3.01 -38.32 -5.92
C ALA A 128 -2.79 -36.98 -5.21
N VAL A 129 -3.56 -36.70 -4.16
CA VAL A 129 -3.40 -35.48 -3.34
C VAL A 129 -2.06 -35.48 -2.60
N GLU A 130 -1.62 -36.62 -2.05
CA GLU A 130 -0.31 -36.74 -1.41
C GLU A 130 0.83 -36.49 -2.40
N ARG A 131 0.79 -37.07 -3.60
CA ARG A 131 1.81 -36.82 -4.64
C ARG A 131 1.86 -35.37 -5.09
N MET A 132 0.71 -34.73 -5.25
CA MET A 132 0.61 -33.32 -5.63
C MET A 132 1.19 -32.42 -4.54
N THR A 133 0.81 -32.64 -3.28
CA THR A 133 1.21 -31.77 -2.15
C THR A 133 2.70 -31.86 -1.81
N GLN A 134 3.37 -32.95 -2.18
CA GLN A 134 4.83 -33.12 -2.05
C GLN A 134 5.65 -32.36 -3.10
N ARG A 135 5.01 -31.75 -4.11
CA ARG A 135 5.72 -30.92 -5.10
C ARG A 135 6.05 -29.55 -4.51
N GLU A 136 7.18 -28.98 -4.91
CA GLU A 136 7.61 -27.66 -4.45
C GLU A 136 6.91 -26.54 -5.21
N GLY A 137 6.75 -26.69 -6.53
CA GLY A 137 6.17 -25.69 -7.43
C GLY A 137 4.76 -26.00 -7.95
N LEU A 138 4.06 -24.92 -8.32
CA LEU A 138 2.73 -24.95 -8.95
C LEU A 138 2.68 -25.81 -10.22
N GLU A 139 3.69 -25.69 -11.07
CA GLU A 139 3.77 -26.37 -12.36
C GLU A 139 3.87 -27.89 -12.17
N ASP A 140 4.78 -28.34 -11.28
CA ASP A 140 4.95 -29.75 -10.95
C ASP A 140 3.68 -30.37 -10.32
N ALA A 141 3.02 -29.63 -9.42
CA ALA A 141 1.75 -30.04 -8.84
C ALA A 141 0.66 -30.18 -9.91
N SER A 142 0.61 -29.23 -10.85
CA SER A 142 -0.32 -29.24 -11.99
C SER A 142 -0.06 -30.41 -12.94
N HIS A 143 1.21 -30.73 -13.23
CA HIS A 143 1.56 -31.92 -14.02
C HIS A 143 1.16 -33.22 -13.33
N SER A 144 1.34 -33.31 -12.00
CA SER A 144 0.92 -34.47 -11.22
C SER A 144 -0.59 -34.69 -11.33
N ILE A 145 -1.39 -33.63 -11.13
CA ILE A 145 -2.86 -33.72 -11.23
C ILE A 145 -3.31 -34.02 -12.66
N ALA A 146 -2.68 -33.44 -13.69
CA ALA A 146 -2.97 -33.78 -15.08
C ALA A 146 -2.73 -35.27 -15.36
N ALA A 147 -1.70 -35.87 -14.74
CA ALA A 147 -1.38 -37.29 -14.91
C ALA A 147 -2.43 -38.18 -14.25
N ASP A 148 -2.82 -37.83 -13.02
CA ASP A 148 -3.85 -38.56 -12.27
C ASP A 148 -5.23 -38.46 -12.95
N VAL A 149 -5.62 -37.26 -13.40
CA VAL A 149 -6.85 -37.06 -14.18
C VAL A 149 -6.80 -37.86 -15.47
N ARG A 150 -5.69 -37.88 -16.20
CA ARG A 150 -5.54 -38.71 -17.42
C ARG A 150 -5.66 -40.19 -17.10
N ALA A 151 -5.03 -40.67 -16.03
CA ALA A 151 -5.05 -42.08 -15.65
C ALA A 151 -6.46 -42.58 -15.32
N ILE A 152 -7.26 -41.80 -14.59
CA ILE A 152 -8.62 -42.21 -14.21
C ILE A 152 -9.65 -42.01 -15.32
N SER A 153 -9.48 -40.95 -16.13
CA SER A 153 -10.45 -40.61 -17.18
C SER A 153 -10.16 -41.32 -18.50
N GLY A 154 -8.90 -41.62 -18.80
CA GLY A 154 -8.45 -42.19 -20.06
C GLY A 154 -8.61 -41.23 -21.26
N PHE A 155 -8.58 -39.92 -21.04
CA PHE A 155 -8.47 -38.94 -22.13
C PHE A 155 -7.10 -39.02 -22.81
N ASP A 156 -7.02 -38.64 -24.09
CA ASP A 156 -5.76 -38.70 -24.83
C ASP A 156 -4.79 -37.61 -24.35
N ARG A 157 -5.35 -36.45 -24.01
CA ARG A 157 -4.66 -35.27 -23.50
C ARG A 157 -5.41 -34.69 -22.31
N VAL A 158 -4.68 -34.29 -21.28
CA VAL A 158 -5.15 -33.52 -20.13
C VAL A 158 -4.20 -32.36 -19.90
N MET A 159 -4.74 -31.17 -19.73
CA MET A 159 -4.00 -29.92 -19.58
C MET A 159 -4.48 -29.18 -18.34
N VAL A 160 -3.59 -28.49 -17.65
CA VAL A 160 -3.95 -27.44 -16.71
C VAL A 160 -3.78 -26.10 -17.42
N TYR A 161 -4.91 -25.41 -17.60
CA TYR A 161 -5.03 -24.14 -18.30
C TYR A 161 -5.28 -23.03 -17.28
N GLN A 162 -4.39 -22.04 -17.21
CA GLN A 162 -4.48 -20.90 -16.31
C GLN A 162 -5.02 -19.67 -17.04
N PHE A 163 -5.97 -18.94 -16.45
CA PHE A 163 -6.36 -17.62 -16.94
C PHE A 163 -5.39 -16.55 -16.47
N LEU A 164 -4.99 -15.67 -17.39
CA LEU A 164 -4.10 -14.54 -17.15
C LEU A 164 -4.91 -13.25 -16.93
N LYS A 165 -4.25 -12.21 -16.39
CA LYS A 165 -4.88 -10.93 -16.04
C LYS A 165 -5.50 -10.20 -17.23
N ASP A 166 -4.95 -10.36 -18.43
CA ASP A 166 -5.49 -9.80 -19.67
C ASP A 166 -6.71 -10.59 -20.21
N GLY A 167 -7.13 -11.63 -19.49
CA GLY A 167 -8.23 -12.51 -19.86
C GLY A 167 -7.85 -13.61 -20.84
N SER A 168 -6.64 -13.62 -21.41
CA SER A 168 -6.12 -14.78 -22.15
C SER A 168 -5.88 -15.95 -21.19
N GLY A 169 -5.46 -17.10 -21.70
CA GLY A 169 -4.94 -18.13 -20.80
C GLY A 169 -3.83 -18.95 -21.43
N CYS A 170 -3.15 -19.71 -20.58
CA CYS A 170 -1.93 -20.43 -20.91
C CYS A 170 -1.99 -21.86 -20.37
N VAL A 171 -1.49 -22.82 -21.13
CA VAL A 171 -1.33 -24.20 -20.65
C VAL A 171 -0.05 -24.29 -19.82
N ILE A 172 -0.19 -24.47 -18.51
CA ILE A 172 0.94 -24.56 -17.58
C ILE A 172 1.36 -25.99 -17.29
N ALA A 173 0.49 -26.97 -17.57
CA ALA A 173 0.85 -28.38 -17.45
C ALA A 173 0.10 -29.19 -18.49
N GLU A 174 0.73 -30.27 -18.95
CA GLU A 174 0.16 -31.16 -19.96
C GLU A 174 0.57 -32.61 -19.70
N GLN A 175 -0.36 -33.52 -19.96
CA GLN A 175 -0.16 -34.96 -20.05
C GLN A 175 -0.89 -35.46 -21.29
N LYS A 176 -0.19 -36.15 -22.19
CA LYS A 176 -0.73 -36.54 -23.50
C LYS A 176 -0.23 -37.90 -23.95
N LEU A 177 -0.89 -38.48 -24.95
CA LEU A 177 -0.30 -39.55 -25.77
C LEU A 177 0.97 -39.03 -26.47
N GLU A 178 1.92 -39.93 -26.68
CA GLU A 178 3.24 -39.62 -27.22
C GLU A 178 3.15 -38.93 -28.59
N ASP A 179 2.29 -39.46 -29.48
CA ASP A 179 2.12 -39.01 -30.86
C ASP A 179 1.38 -37.68 -31.04
N LEU A 180 0.78 -37.11 -29.97
CA LEU A 180 0.07 -35.84 -30.07
C LEU A 180 1.04 -34.65 -30.02
N PRO A 181 0.82 -33.56 -30.79
CA PRO A 181 1.62 -32.35 -30.65
C PRO A 181 1.38 -31.71 -29.27
N SER A 182 2.42 -31.17 -28.63
CA SER A 182 2.29 -30.52 -27.33
C SER A 182 1.60 -29.17 -27.43
N PHE A 183 0.79 -28.82 -26.44
CA PHE A 183 0.26 -27.47 -26.23
C PHE A 183 0.83 -26.79 -24.97
N LEU A 184 1.83 -27.40 -24.33
CA LEU A 184 2.45 -26.84 -23.14
C LEU A 184 3.03 -25.44 -23.45
N HIS A 185 2.80 -24.49 -22.54
CA HIS A 185 3.13 -23.07 -22.65
C HIS A 185 2.43 -22.30 -23.78
N HIS A 186 1.48 -22.92 -24.50
CA HIS A 186 0.71 -22.20 -25.50
C HIS A 186 -0.31 -21.27 -24.85
N ARG A 187 -0.40 -20.04 -25.38
CA ARG A 187 -1.37 -19.00 -25.01
C ARG A 187 -2.57 -19.01 -25.95
N TYR A 188 -3.75 -18.77 -25.39
CA TYR A 188 -5.03 -18.79 -26.06
C TYR A 188 -5.77 -17.45 -25.81
N PRO A 189 -6.35 -16.84 -26.85
CA PRO A 189 -7.05 -15.56 -26.72
C PRO A 189 -8.25 -15.62 -25.77
N ALA A 190 -8.54 -14.49 -25.12
CA ALA A 190 -9.69 -14.37 -24.21
C ALA A 190 -11.04 -14.74 -24.86
N SER A 191 -11.16 -14.58 -26.19
CA SER A 191 -12.35 -14.90 -26.97
C SER A 191 -12.68 -16.39 -27.03
N ASP A 192 -11.72 -17.28 -26.76
CA ASP A 192 -11.93 -18.74 -26.86
C ASP A 192 -12.86 -19.26 -25.77
N ILE A 193 -12.84 -18.58 -24.61
CA ILE A 193 -13.71 -18.84 -23.48
C ILE A 193 -14.35 -17.51 -23.08
N PRO A 194 -15.50 -17.15 -23.68
CA PRO A 194 -16.19 -15.90 -23.40
C PRO A 194 -16.59 -15.77 -21.92
N ARG A 195 -16.80 -14.53 -21.46
CA ARG A 195 -17.16 -14.23 -20.07
C ARG A 195 -18.35 -15.07 -19.55
N GLN A 196 -19.43 -15.19 -20.32
CA GLN A 196 -20.59 -15.99 -19.93
C GLN A 196 -20.25 -17.48 -19.73
N ALA A 197 -19.34 -18.04 -20.54
CA ALA A 197 -18.88 -19.42 -20.35
C ALA A 197 -18.07 -19.56 -19.06
N ARG A 198 -17.23 -18.57 -18.71
CA ARG A 198 -16.48 -18.54 -17.44
C ARG A 198 -17.42 -18.47 -16.24
N GLU A 199 -18.46 -17.65 -16.31
CA GLU A 199 -19.48 -17.55 -15.26
C GLU A 199 -20.20 -18.89 -15.05
N LEU A 200 -20.47 -19.64 -16.13
CA LEU A 200 -21.02 -21.00 -16.02
C LEU A 200 -20.05 -21.99 -15.40
N TYR A 201 -18.74 -21.90 -15.69
CA TYR A 201 -17.72 -22.75 -15.05
C TYR A 201 -17.60 -22.51 -13.54
N ILE A 202 -17.98 -21.33 -13.05
CA ILE A 202 -18.06 -21.05 -11.61
C ILE A 202 -19.29 -21.72 -11.00
N ARG A 203 -20.44 -21.69 -11.68
CA ARG A 203 -21.71 -22.28 -11.20
C ARG A 203 -21.74 -23.81 -11.28
N ASN A 204 -21.14 -24.36 -12.34
CA ASN A 204 -21.04 -25.80 -12.57
C ASN A 204 -19.56 -26.16 -12.83
N PRO A 205 -18.84 -26.68 -11.81
CA PRO A 205 -17.40 -26.89 -11.88
C PRO A 205 -16.96 -28.01 -12.83
N ILE A 206 -17.88 -28.73 -13.46
CA ILE A 206 -17.55 -29.77 -14.42
C ILE A 206 -18.42 -29.67 -15.68
N ARG A 207 -17.79 -29.84 -16.84
CA ARG A 207 -18.48 -29.85 -18.13
C ARG A 207 -17.97 -30.98 -18.98
N VAL A 208 -18.87 -31.72 -19.61
CA VAL A 208 -18.52 -32.85 -20.47
C VAL A 208 -19.22 -32.73 -21.82
N ILE A 209 -18.49 -33.10 -22.86
CA ILE A 209 -18.91 -33.18 -24.25
C ILE A 209 -18.46 -34.55 -24.77
N PRO A 210 -19.24 -35.62 -24.59
CA PRO A 210 -18.82 -36.96 -24.96
C PRO A 210 -18.66 -37.18 -26.46
N ASP A 211 -19.36 -36.40 -27.28
CA ASP A 211 -19.32 -36.52 -28.73
C ASP A 211 -19.61 -35.16 -29.35
N VAL A 212 -18.65 -34.58 -30.08
CA VAL A 212 -18.84 -33.30 -30.78
C VAL A 212 -19.73 -33.41 -32.02
N THR A 213 -20.09 -34.63 -32.44
CA THR A 213 -20.95 -34.91 -33.59
C THR A 213 -22.41 -35.14 -33.22
N TYR A 214 -22.75 -35.07 -31.93
CA TYR A 214 -24.11 -35.27 -31.44
C TYR A 214 -25.12 -34.30 -32.10
N GLN A 215 -26.37 -34.76 -32.20
CA GLN A 215 -27.50 -33.91 -32.57
C GLN A 215 -28.24 -33.50 -31.30
N PRO A 216 -28.46 -32.19 -31.03
CA PRO A 216 -29.20 -31.75 -29.84
C PRO A 216 -30.60 -32.36 -29.74
N ALA A 217 -30.94 -32.88 -28.57
CA ALA A 217 -32.29 -33.35 -28.25
C ALA A 217 -33.08 -32.23 -27.55
N PRO A 218 -34.12 -31.64 -28.18
CA PRO A 218 -34.86 -30.53 -27.61
C PRO A 218 -35.73 -30.95 -26.42
N LEU A 219 -36.00 -30.00 -25.52
CA LEU A 219 -37.05 -30.13 -24.51
C LEU A 219 -38.42 -30.14 -25.18
N VAL A 220 -39.28 -31.06 -24.73
CA VAL A 220 -40.67 -31.20 -25.19
C VAL A 220 -41.61 -31.15 -23.98
N PRO A 221 -42.56 -30.18 -23.94
CA PRO A 221 -42.62 -28.96 -24.77
C PRO A 221 -41.38 -28.06 -24.56
N ALA A 222 -41.11 -27.14 -25.49
CA ALA A 222 -39.91 -26.27 -25.43
C ALA A 222 -39.94 -25.30 -24.22
N ILE A 223 -41.12 -24.80 -23.88
CA ILE A 223 -41.37 -23.98 -22.69
C ILE A 223 -42.29 -24.76 -21.77
N ARG A 224 -42.03 -24.71 -20.46
CA ARG A 224 -42.86 -25.39 -19.46
C ARG A 224 -44.29 -24.85 -19.49
N PRO A 225 -45.31 -25.71 -19.27
CA PRO A 225 -46.67 -25.23 -19.09
C PRO A 225 -46.73 -24.17 -17.96
N GLY A 226 -47.24 -22.98 -18.27
CA GLY A 226 -47.38 -21.88 -17.31
C GLY A 226 -46.13 -21.04 -17.06
N ALA A 227 -45.02 -21.27 -17.77
CA ALA A 227 -43.83 -20.43 -17.74
C ALA A 227 -43.73 -19.51 -18.98
N ASP A 228 -43.10 -18.35 -18.81
CA ASP A 228 -42.82 -17.40 -19.90
C ASP A 228 -41.38 -17.48 -20.42
N GLU A 229 -40.51 -18.23 -19.73
CA GLU A 229 -39.07 -18.33 -20.02
C GLU A 229 -38.63 -19.78 -20.25
N ILE A 230 -37.51 -19.94 -20.98
CA ILE A 230 -36.85 -21.23 -21.19
C ILE A 230 -36.15 -21.64 -19.89
N LEU A 231 -36.17 -22.93 -19.56
CA LEU A 231 -35.49 -23.49 -18.38
C LEU A 231 -34.02 -23.07 -18.33
N ASP A 232 -33.58 -22.46 -17.21
CA ASP A 232 -32.16 -22.30 -16.92
C ASP A 232 -31.51 -23.67 -16.69
N MET A 233 -30.61 -24.03 -17.60
CA MET A 233 -29.89 -25.31 -17.59
C MET A 233 -28.45 -25.15 -17.06
N SER A 234 -28.12 -24.06 -16.37
CA SER A 234 -26.79 -23.76 -15.84
C SER A 234 -26.17 -24.93 -15.06
N HIS A 235 -26.97 -25.64 -14.27
CA HIS A 235 -26.54 -26.77 -13.45
C HIS A 235 -26.68 -28.13 -14.15
N CYS A 236 -27.34 -28.20 -15.32
CA CYS A 236 -27.52 -29.46 -16.04
C CYS A 236 -26.21 -29.94 -16.68
N SER A 237 -25.80 -31.17 -16.38
CA SER A 237 -24.64 -31.81 -17.00
C SER A 237 -24.87 -32.09 -18.49
N LEU A 238 -26.08 -32.54 -18.82
CA LEU A 238 -26.54 -32.90 -20.16
C LEU A 238 -26.81 -31.70 -21.06
N ARG A 239 -26.79 -30.45 -20.54
CA ARG A 239 -27.08 -29.23 -21.32
C ARG A 239 -26.36 -29.24 -22.67
N SER A 240 -27.02 -28.81 -23.75
CA SER A 240 -26.39 -28.66 -25.07
C SER A 240 -25.22 -27.67 -25.06
N VAL A 241 -24.29 -27.86 -25.99
CA VAL A 241 -23.11 -27.03 -26.22
C VAL A 241 -23.40 -26.04 -27.34
N SER A 242 -22.85 -24.81 -27.24
CA SER A 242 -22.92 -23.84 -28.35
C SER A 242 -22.35 -24.46 -29.64
N PRO A 243 -23.04 -24.32 -30.79
CA PRO A 243 -22.53 -24.76 -32.09
C PRO A 243 -21.17 -24.14 -32.45
N VAL A 244 -20.89 -22.93 -31.97
CA VAL A 244 -19.60 -22.24 -32.15
C VAL A 244 -18.48 -23.02 -31.45
N HIS A 245 -18.70 -23.45 -30.21
CA HIS A 245 -17.71 -24.24 -29.47
C HIS A 245 -17.55 -25.65 -30.05
N ILE A 246 -18.63 -26.27 -30.55
CA ILE A 246 -18.54 -27.56 -31.28
C ILE A 246 -17.67 -27.43 -32.53
N ARG A 247 -17.83 -26.34 -33.30
CA ARG A 247 -16.96 -26.08 -34.45
C ARG A 247 -15.52 -25.83 -34.03
N TYR A 248 -15.29 -25.10 -32.93
CA TYR A 248 -13.96 -24.87 -32.37
C TYR A 248 -13.23 -26.18 -32.05
N LEU A 249 -13.90 -27.11 -31.34
CA LEU A 249 -13.34 -28.42 -31.01
C LEU A 249 -13.04 -29.26 -32.27
N LYS A 250 -13.94 -29.21 -33.27
CA LYS A 250 -13.72 -29.89 -34.57
C LYS A 250 -12.51 -29.33 -35.32
N ASN A 251 -12.31 -28.01 -35.33
CA ASN A 251 -11.15 -27.38 -35.94
C ASN A 251 -9.84 -27.78 -35.24
N MET A 252 -9.90 -28.08 -33.94
CA MET A 252 -8.76 -28.59 -33.15
C MET A 252 -8.55 -30.11 -33.28
N GLY A 253 -9.44 -30.83 -33.98
CA GLY A 253 -9.38 -32.30 -34.09
C GLY A 253 -9.83 -33.05 -32.84
N VAL A 254 -10.65 -32.43 -31.99
CA VAL A 254 -11.17 -33.02 -30.75
C VAL A 254 -12.54 -33.66 -30.99
N GLY A 255 -12.67 -34.95 -30.64
CA GLY A 255 -13.90 -35.74 -30.74
C GLY A 255 -14.74 -35.77 -29.45
N ALA A 256 -14.09 -35.67 -28.29
CA ALA A 256 -14.74 -35.53 -26.99
C ALA A 256 -13.91 -34.61 -26.07
N SER A 257 -14.58 -33.91 -25.15
CA SER A 257 -13.96 -32.97 -24.23
C SER A 257 -14.55 -33.07 -22.82
N MET A 258 -13.72 -32.82 -21.82
CA MET A 258 -14.16 -32.60 -20.44
C MET A 258 -13.33 -31.48 -19.83
N SER A 259 -13.95 -30.63 -19.03
CA SER A 259 -13.25 -29.61 -18.26
C SER A 259 -13.68 -29.60 -16.80
N VAL A 260 -12.72 -29.41 -15.90
CA VAL A 260 -12.94 -29.22 -14.47
C VAL A 260 -12.46 -27.84 -14.07
N SER A 261 -13.27 -27.08 -13.35
CA SER A 261 -12.93 -25.73 -12.90
C SER A 261 -11.91 -25.75 -11.77
N ILE A 262 -10.97 -24.81 -11.84
CA ILE A 262 -10.04 -24.48 -10.75
C ILE A 262 -10.44 -23.11 -10.23
N LEU A 263 -10.87 -23.04 -8.97
CA LEU A 263 -11.42 -21.81 -8.38
C LEU A 263 -10.47 -21.27 -7.29
N ARG A 264 -10.21 -19.96 -7.29
CA ARG A 264 -9.48 -19.27 -6.22
C ARG A 264 -10.32 -18.11 -5.71
N LYS A 265 -10.61 -18.09 -4.39
CA LYS A 265 -11.39 -17.02 -3.73
C LYS A 265 -12.74 -16.71 -4.43
N GLY A 266 -13.39 -17.74 -5.00
CA GLY A 266 -14.66 -17.62 -5.71
C GLY A 266 -14.55 -17.24 -7.20
N GLU A 267 -13.35 -16.96 -7.69
CA GLU A 267 -13.07 -16.62 -9.09
C GLU A 267 -12.50 -17.81 -9.85
N LEU A 268 -12.74 -17.86 -11.16
CA LEU A 268 -12.20 -18.90 -12.04
C LEU A 268 -10.72 -18.63 -12.33
N TRP A 269 -9.84 -19.36 -11.64
CA TRP A 269 -8.38 -19.27 -11.81
C TRP A 269 -7.92 -20.00 -13.08
N GLY A 270 -8.55 -21.14 -13.38
CA GLY A 270 -8.16 -21.99 -14.50
C GLY A 270 -9.10 -23.16 -14.73
N LEU A 271 -8.71 -24.06 -15.62
CA LEU A 271 -9.43 -25.26 -15.99
C LEU A 271 -8.45 -26.44 -16.11
N ILE A 272 -8.87 -27.62 -15.66
CA ILE A 272 -8.28 -28.88 -16.13
C ILE A 272 -9.03 -29.26 -17.40
N ALA A 273 -8.42 -29.12 -18.57
CA ALA A 273 -9.04 -29.38 -19.87
C ALA A 273 -8.57 -30.71 -20.46
N CYS A 274 -9.51 -31.57 -20.82
CA CYS A 274 -9.27 -32.93 -21.29
C CYS A 274 -9.79 -33.09 -22.72
N HIS A 275 -8.97 -33.63 -23.63
CA HIS A 275 -9.33 -33.85 -25.04
C HIS A 275 -9.11 -35.30 -25.45
N HIS A 276 -10.02 -35.83 -26.27
CA HIS A 276 -9.95 -37.15 -26.87
C HIS A 276 -10.25 -37.05 -28.36
N GLY A 277 -9.58 -37.85 -29.20
CA GLY A 277 -9.76 -37.81 -30.65
C GLY A 277 -11.09 -38.40 -31.14
N SER A 278 -11.68 -39.31 -30.38
CA SER A 278 -12.96 -39.96 -30.70
C SER A 278 -14.05 -39.66 -29.66
N PRO A 279 -15.32 -40.04 -29.92
CA PRO A 279 -16.36 -39.99 -28.89
C PRO A 279 -15.95 -40.79 -27.64
N LYS A 280 -16.22 -40.24 -26.46
CA LYS A 280 -15.87 -40.82 -25.17
C LYS A 280 -16.85 -40.40 -24.09
N LEU A 281 -17.66 -41.35 -23.63
CA LEU A 281 -18.50 -41.17 -22.45
C LEU A 281 -17.63 -41.19 -21.18
N VAL A 282 -17.92 -40.26 -20.27
CA VAL A 282 -17.26 -40.16 -18.97
C VAL A 282 -18.31 -40.46 -17.89
N PRO A 283 -18.24 -41.61 -17.21
CA PRO A 283 -19.21 -41.97 -16.17
C PRO A 283 -19.25 -40.95 -15.03
N PHE A 284 -20.41 -40.88 -14.36
CA PHE A 284 -20.62 -39.99 -13.21
C PHE A 284 -19.53 -40.13 -12.15
N GLU A 285 -19.18 -41.36 -11.74
CA GLU A 285 -18.13 -41.61 -10.74
C GLU A 285 -16.77 -41.02 -11.14
N THR A 286 -16.36 -41.17 -12.41
CA THR A 286 -15.11 -40.60 -12.94
C THR A 286 -15.14 -39.07 -12.93
N ARG A 287 -16.29 -38.47 -13.26
CA ARG A 287 -16.50 -37.02 -13.22
C ARG A 287 -16.34 -36.49 -11.78
N GLU A 288 -16.94 -37.16 -10.81
CA GLU A 288 -16.81 -36.82 -9.38
C GLU A 288 -15.35 -36.89 -8.92
N ILE A 289 -14.61 -37.95 -9.25
CA ILE A 289 -13.19 -38.08 -8.90
C ILE A 289 -12.38 -36.92 -9.49
N CYS A 290 -12.58 -36.60 -10.77
CA CYS A 290 -11.87 -35.50 -11.42
C CYS A 290 -12.21 -34.15 -10.79
N GLN A 291 -13.47 -33.94 -10.39
CA GLN A 291 -13.89 -32.73 -9.69
C GLN A 291 -13.21 -32.59 -8.31
N HIS A 292 -13.08 -33.68 -7.57
CA HIS A 292 -12.36 -33.67 -6.28
C HIS A 292 -10.85 -33.39 -6.46
N LEU A 293 -10.23 -33.93 -7.50
CA LEU A 293 -8.83 -33.59 -7.83
C LEU A 293 -8.68 -32.12 -8.24
N GLY A 294 -9.62 -31.57 -9.01
CA GLY A 294 -9.66 -30.13 -9.34
C GLY A 294 -9.86 -29.24 -8.12
N LEU A 295 -10.69 -29.67 -7.16
CA LEU A 295 -10.87 -28.97 -5.89
C LEU A 295 -9.60 -29.02 -5.02
N ALA A 296 -8.92 -30.17 -4.94
CA ALA A 296 -7.66 -30.28 -4.22
C ALA A 296 -6.57 -29.38 -4.83
N LEU A 297 -6.46 -29.35 -6.15
CA LEU A 297 -5.55 -28.45 -6.86
C LEU A 297 -5.90 -26.98 -6.58
N SER A 298 -7.19 -26.62 -6.64
CA SER A 298 -7.67 -25.26 -6.32
C SER A 298 -7.21 -24.79 -4.93
N HIS A 299 -7.35 -25.64 -3.91
CA HIS A 299 -6.90 -25.32 -2.55
C HIS A 299 -5.38 -25.22 -2.44
N TYR A 300 -4.65 -26.12 -3.09
CA TYR A 300 -3.18 -26.11 -3.09
C TYR A 300 -2.63 -24.82 -3.73
N ILE A 301 -3.19 -24.41 -4.87
CA ILE A 301 -2.84 -23.14 -5.55
C ILE A 301 -3.08 -21.97 -4.63
N GLY A 302 -4.27 -21.89 -4.01
CA GLY A 302 -4.59 -20.83 -3.08
C GLY A 302 -3.60 -20.76 -1.91
N ALA A 303 -3.25 -21.90 -1.33
CA ALA A 303 -2.30 -21.97 -0.21
C ALA A 303 -0.87 -21.59 -0.60
N LYS A 304 -0.40 -22.00 -1.79
CA LYS A 304 0.95 -21.67 -2.28
C LYS A 304 1.09 -20.19 -2.61
N ASP A 305 0.17 -19.63 -3.38
CA ASP A 305 0.15 -18.20 -3.71
C ASP A 305 0.12 -17.35 -2.44
N ASP A 306 -0.78 -17.67 -1.49
CA ASP A 306 -0.92 -16.91 -0.24
C ASP A 306 0.35 -17.03 0.64
N ALA A 307 1.04 -18.17 0.63
CA ALA A 307 2.30 -18.36 1.35
C ALA A 307 3.46 -17.56 0.72
N GLU A 308 3.57 -17.55 -0.60
CA GLU A 308 4.57 -16.77 -1.34
C GLU A 308 4.35 -15.26 -1.14
N GLU A 309 3.12 -14.77 -1.27
CA GLU A 309 2.77 -13.37 -1.00
C GLU A 309 3.10 -12.97 0.46
N THR A 310 2.80 -13.86 1.43
CA THR A 310 3.09 -13.62 2.85
C THR A 310 4.59 -13.55 3.11
N SER A 311 5.37 -14.51 2.60
CA SER A 311 6.82 -14.53 2.77
C SER A 311 7.46 -13.28 2.16
N HIS A 312 7.05 -12.94 0.94
CA HIS A 312 7.53 -11.77 0.24
C HIS A 312 7.21 -10.48 1.01
N GLY A 313 6.00 -10.35 1.55
CA GLY A 313 5.60 -9.20 2.35
C GLY A 313 6.35 -9.06 3.67
N LEU A 314 6.67 -10.17 4.33
CA LEU A 314 7.50 -10.16 5.53
C LEU A 314 8.92 -9.67 5.23
N ASP A 315 9.51 -10.09 4.12
CA ASP A 315 10.87 -9.67 3.73
C ASP A 315 10.93 -8.17 3.40
N LEU A 316 9.97 -7.66 2.61
CA LEU A 316 9.86 -6.21 2.36
C LEU A 316 9.58 -5.43 3.65
N GLY A 317 8.75 -5.99 4.54
CA GLY A 317 8.44 -5.40 5.85
C GLY A 317 9.67 -5.26 6.73
N ARG A 318 10.53 -6.29 6.80
CA ARG A 318 11.80 -6.27 7.55
C ARG A 318 12.77 -5.22 7.01
N ALA A 319 12.98 -5.18 5.70
CA ALA A 319 13.87 -4.21 5.06
C ALA A 319 13.41 -2.76 5.35
N ARG A 320 12.09 -2.51 5.25
CA ARG A 320 11.48 -1.23 5.59
C ARG A 320 11.67 -0.87 7.07
N ASP A 321 11.35 -1.78 7.98
CA ASP A 321 11.43 -1.52 9.42
C ASP A 321 12.87 -1.23 9.87
N GLN A 322 13.86 -1.91 9.27
CA GLN A 322 15.28 -1.62 9.50
C GLN A 322 15.64 -0.16 9.12
N ILE A 323 15.35 0.26 7.88
CA ILE A 323 15.64 1.62 7.40
C ILE A 323 14.95 2.68 8.28
N PHE A 324 13.68 2.46 8.65
CA PHE A 324 12.94 3.42 9.45
C PHE A 324 13.38 3.50 10.92
N SER A 325 13.95 2.43 11.47
CA SER A 325 14.54 2.48 12.82
C SER A 325 15.80 3.35 12.87
N GLU A 326 16.60 3.33 11.81
CA GLU A 326 17.85 4.07 11.70
C GLU A 326 17.60 5.55 11.39
N ILE A 327 16.72 5.85 10.43
CA ILE A 327 16.39 7.24 10.05
C ILE A 327 15.79 8.05 11.21
N ALA A 328 15.06 7.39 12.13
CA ALA A 328 14.42 8.04 13.29
C ALA A 328 15.44 8.66 14.26
N THR A 329 16.66 8.10 14.32
CA THR A 329 17.74 8.57 15.20
C THR A 329 18.66 9.61 14.54
N THR A 330 18.46 9.88 13.25
CA THR A 330 19.37 10.73 12.47
C THR A 330 19.02 12.22 12.62
N SER A 331 20.04 13.08 12.59
CA SER A 331 19.90 14.54 12.62
C SER A 331 19.54 15.15 11.28
N ASP A 332 19.72 14.42 10.18
CA ASP A 332 19.31 14.83 8.82
C ASP A 332 18.75 13.61 8.04
N PRO A 333 17.43 13.41 8.05
CA PRO A 333 16.78 12.33 7.30
C PRO A 333 17.00 12.41 5.78
N ARG A 334 17.18 13.61 5.21
CA ARG A 334 17.39 13.78 3.76
C ARG A 334 18.79 13.32 3.36
N ALA A 335 19.82 13.66 4.16
CA ALA A 335 21.17 13.14 3.98
C ALA A 335 21.23 11.61 4.13
N PHE A 336 20.56 11.06 5.16
CA PHE A 336 20.48 9.61 5.38
C PHE A 336 19.96 8.86 4.15
N LEU A 337 18.88 9.36 3.53
CA LEU A 337 18.29 8.75 2.34
C LEU A 337 19.22 8.81 1.12
N ARG A 338 20.05 9.85 1.00
CA ARG A 338 21.07 9.94 -0.08
C ARG A 338 22.16 8.89 0.11
N GLU A 339 22.67 8.73 1.34
CA GLU A 339 23.76 7.81 1.65
C GLU A 339 23.35 6.33 1.60
N ARG A 340 22.06 6.02 1.81
CA ARG A 340 21.54 4.65 1.92
C ARG A 340 20.75 4.20 0.70
N ILE A 341 21.04 4.76 -0.47
CA ILE A 341 20.32 4.44 -1.72
C ILE A 341 20.34 2.93 -2.07
N ALA A 342 21.42 2.22 -1.75
CA ALA A 342 21.51 0.77 -1.95
C ALA A 342 20.49 0.00 -1.12
N ASP A 343 20.19 0.43 0.11
CA ASP A 343 19.18 -0.20 0.95
C ASP A 343 17.76 0.18 0.50
N ILE A 344 17.58 1.40 -0.03
CA ILE A 344 16.32 1.83 -0.66
C ILE A 344 15.98 0.93 -1.86
N GLN A 345 16.99 0.50 -2.64
CA GLN A 345 16.78 -0.49 -3.72
C GLN A 345 16.22 -1.81 -3.19
N ASN A 346 16.57 -2.23 -1.98
CA ASN A 346 16.09 -3.48 -1.39
C ASN A 346 14.67 -3.38 -0.81
N LEU A 347 14.09 -2.17 -0.69
CA LEU A 347 12.71 -1.99 -0.22
C LEU A 347 11.67 -2.49 -1.22
N ILE A 348 12.00 -2.46 -2.51
CA ILE A 348 11.16 -2.96 -3.60
C ILE A 348 12.08 -3.62 -4.63
N PRO A 349 11.93 -4.91 -4.96
CA PRO A 349 12.82 -5.61 -5.87
C PRO A 349 12.85 -4.96 -7.27
N ALA A 350 13.97 -4.33 -7.58
CA ALA A 350 14.18 -3.53 -8.78
C ALA A 350 15.62 -3.68 -9.29
N HIS A 351 15.80 -3.48 -10.59
CA HIS A 351 17.12 -3.53 -11.23
C HIS A 351 17.91 -2.25 -11.02
N GLY A 352 17.24 -1.12 -10.79
CA GLY A 352 17.88 0.13 -10.37
C GLY A 352 16.95 1.06 -9.61
N VAL A 353 17.55 2.02 -8.93
CA VAL A 353 16.88 3.06 -8.16
C VAL A 353 17.48 4.42 -8.45
N VAL A 354 16.61 5.43 -8.52
CA VAL A 354 16.99 6.84 -8.56
C VAL A 354 16.27 7.58 -7.44
N THR A 355 17.00 8.40 -6.69
CA THR A 355 16.42 9.37 -5.74
C THR A 355 16.70 10.79 -6.20
N SER A 356 15.73 11.68 -6.05
CA SER A 356 15.90 13.13 -6.21
C SER A 356 15.56 13.81 -4.89
N ILE A 357 16.60 14.34 -4.22
CA ILE A 357 16.53 14.94 -2.89
C ILE A 357 17.26 16.28 -2.98
N ASP A 358 16.58 17.38 -2.64
CA ASP A 358 17.16 18.74 -2.70
C ASP A 358 17.74 19.11 -4.09
N ALA A 359 17.08 18.62 -5.15
CA ALA A 359 17.52 18.71 -6.56
C ALA A 359 18.82 17.96 -6.89
N GLU A 360 19.39 17.19 -5.96
CA GLU A 360 20.47 16.25 -6.21
C GLU A 360 19.91 14.87 -6.58
N THR A 361 20.41 14.30 -7.67
CA THR A 361 20.03 12.97 -8.13
C THR A 361 21.08 11.95 -7.72
N ASN A 362 20.68 10.91 -7.00
CA ASN A 362 21.52 9.76 -6.67
C ASN A 362 20.98 8.53 -7.38
N LEU A 363 21.87 7.63 -7.81
CA LEU A 363 21.51 6.45 -8.60
C LEU A 363 22.27 5.20 -8.17
N THR A 364 21.64 4.04 -8.36
CA THR A 364 22.26 2.72 -8.16
C THR A 364 21.58 1.70 -9.08
N GLY A 365 22.34 0.70 -9.55
CA GLY A 365 21.83 -0.34 -10.44
C GLY A 365 21.57 0.13 -11.88
N HIS A 366 20.67 -0.58 -12.57
CA HIS A 366 20.26 -0.31 -13.95
C HIS A 366 19.21 0.81 -14.00
N VAL A 367 19.62 1.98 -14.47
CA VAL A 367 18.79 3.19 -14.52
C VAL A 367 18.86 3.83 -15.91
N PRO A 368 17.85 4.64 -16.31
CA PRO A 368 17.89 5.38 -17.57
C PRO A 368 19.13 6.29 -17.72
N PRO A 369 19.49 6.67 -18.95
CA PRO A 369 20.52 7.67 -19.22
C PRO A 369 20.30 8.99 -18.46
N ALA A 370 21.38 9.65 -18.05
CA ALA A 370 21.33 10.81 -17.15
C ALA A 370 20.51 11.99 -17.71
N ASP A 371 20.51 12.18 -19.03
CA ASP A 371 19.72 13.19 -19.75
C ASP A 371 18.22 12.90 -19.76
N ALA A 372 17.80 11.64 -19.61
CA ALA A 372 16.40 11.24 -19.50
C ALA A 372 15.82 11.41 -18.10
N LEU A 373 16.65 11.47 -17.04
CA LEU A 373 16.18 11.45 -15.65
C LEU A 373 15.43 12.72 -15.23
N ALA A 374 15.96 13.91 -15.53
CA ALA A 374 15.33 15.16 -15.10
C ALA A 374 13.92 15.37 -15.72
N PRO A 375 13.71 15.16 -17.04
CA PRO A 375 12.37 15.18 -17.63
C PRO A 375 11.43 14.13 -17.04
N LEU A 376 11.93 12.92 -16.78
CA LEU A 376 11.14 11.84 -16.20
C LEU A 376 10.69 12.17 -14.77
N ILE A 377 11.59 12.70 -13.92
CA ILE A 377 11.27 13.12 -12.55
C ILE A 377 10.16 14.18 -12.56
N GLN A 378 10.26 15.18 -13.44
CA GLN A 378 9.23 16.22 -13.57
C GLN A 378 7.88 15.64 -13.99
N TRP A 379 7.89 14.72 -14.97
CA TRP A 379 6.68 14.04 -15.42
C TRP A 379 6.04 13.21 -14.30
N VAL A 380 6.84 12.47 -13.53
CA VAL A 380 6.36 11.68 -12.38
C VAL A 380 5.73 12.56 -11.31
N ILE A 381 6.34 13.70 -10.97
CA ILE A 381 5.79 14.64 -9.97
C ILE A 381 4.39 15.12 -10.39
N ALA A 382 4.18 15.38 -11.69
CA ALA A 382 2.89 15.81 -12.23
C ALA A 382 1.86 14.67 -12.27
N THR A 383 2.25 13.49 -12.76
CA THR A 383 1.34 12.36 -13.00
C THR A 383 0.97 11.60 -11.72
N SER A 384 1.79 11.65 -10.66
CA SER A 384 1.55 10.91 -9.42
C SER A 384 0.55 11.59 -8.47
N GLN A 385 -0.07 12.71 -8.84
CA GLN A 385 -1.02 13.41 -7.96
C GLN A 385 -2.44 12.80 -8.04
N PRO A 386 -3.20 12.74 -6.93
CA PRO A 386 -2.85 13.13 -5.56
C PRO A 386 -2.24 12.00 -4.71
N SER A 387 -2.15 10.76 -5.22
CA SER A 387 -1.71 9.58 -4.45
C SER A 387 -0.25 9.66 -3.99
N GLY A 388 0.57 10.39 -4.74
CA GLY A 388 2.03 10.45 -4.65
C GLY A 388 2.72 9.13 -4.95
N VAL A 389 2.03 8.16 -5.57
CA VAL A 389 2.59 6.89 -6.02
C VAL A 389 2.12 6.57 -7.42
N PHE A 390 3.04 6.21 -8.31
CA PHE A 390 2.77 5.79 -9.69
C PHE A 390 3.43 4.43 -9.96
N VAL A 391 2.72 3.53 -10.64
CA VAL A 391 3.19 2.18 -10.93
C VAL A 391 2.82 1.78 -12.35
N THR A 392 3.77 1.21 -13.10
CA THR A 392 3.53 0.60 -14.41
C THR A 392 4.56 -0.48 -14.71
N ASP A 393 4.16 -1.50 -15.46
CA ASP A 393 5.02 -2.53 -16.05
C ASP A 393 5.40 -2.25 -17.51
N CYS A 394 4.90 -1.13 -18.07
CA CYS A 394 5.16 -0.67 -19.45
C CYS A 394 5.26 0.86 -19.50
N LEU A 395 6.42 1.41 -19.14
CA LEU A 395 6.62 2.86 -19.00
C LEU A 395 6.37 3.61 -20.31
N SER A 396 6.73 3.03 -21.46
CA SER A 396 6.56 3.66 -22.77
C SER A 396 5.09 3.92 -23.16
N GLU A 397 4.13 3.18 -22.59
CA GLU A 397 2.70 3.43 -22.80
C GLU A 397 2.21 4.72 -22.11
N HIS A 398 2.89 5.14 -21.05
CA HIS A 398 2.54 6.32 -20.27
C HIS A 398 3.48 7.52 -20.53
N TYR A 399 4.73 7.25 -20.87
CA TYR A 399 5.77 8.22 -21.12
C TYR A 399 6.54 7.84 -22.39
N ALA A 400 6.15 8.42 -23.52
CA ALA A 400 6.61 8.01 -24.86
C ALA A 400 8.15 8.00 -25.02
N ALA A 401 8.86 8.93 -24.36
CA ALA A 401 10.33 8.99 -24.42
C ALA A 401 11.02 7.79 -23.75
N ALA A 402 10.32 7.00 -22.92
CA ALA A 402 10.85 5.74 -22.40
C ALA A 402 11.09 4.67 -23.47
N GLY A 403 10.56 4.85 -24.69
CA GLY A 403 10.88 4.00 -25.83
C GLY A 403 12.39 3.90 -26.10
N ASP A 404 13.16 4.94 -25.77
CA ASP A 404 14.60 5.00 -26.05
C ASP A 404 15.47 4.28 -25.00
N PHE A 405 14.91 3.90 -23.84
CA PHE A 405 15.63 3.28 -22.72
C PHE A 405 14.85 2.12 -22.09
N THR A 406 14.14 1.36 -22.92
CA THR A 406 13.32 0.20 -22.50
C THR A 406 14.14 -0.87 -21.80
N ALA A 407 15.39 -1.09 -22.23
CA ALA A 407 16.32 -2.04 -21.62
C ALA A 407 16.61 -1.71 -20.13
N GLU A 408 16.60 -0.43 -19.76
CA GLU A 408 16.85 0.03 -18.39
C GLU A 408 15.56 0.21 -17.59
N ALA A 409 14.49 0.72 -18.20
CA ALA A 409 13.26 1.09 -17.52
C ALA A 409 11.98 0.81 -18.33
N SER A 410 11.63 -0.48 -18.46
CA SER A 410 10.30 -0.88 -18.92
C SER A 410 9.27 -0.84 -17.79
N GLY A 411 9.67 -1.11 -16.54
CA GLY A 411 8.81 -0.95 -15.36
C GLY A 411 9.24 0.21 -14.48
N LEU A 412 8.26 0.87 -13.86
CA LEU A 412 8.48 1.96 -12.90
C LEU A 412 7.54 1.82 -11.70
N VAL A 413 8.11 1.89 -10.49
CA VAL A 413 7.41 2.33 -9.28
C VAL A 413 7.99 3.67 -8.87
N ALA A 414 7.16 4.67 -8.65
CA ALA A 414 7.58 6.00 -8.23
C ALA A 414 6.85 6.41 -6.96
N VAL A 415 7.59 7.00 -6.03
CA VAL A 415 7.08 7.59 -4.78
C VAL A 415 7.49 9.07 -4.74
N VAL A 416 6.50 9.94 -4.56
CA VAL A 416 6.67 11.39 -4.46
C VAL A 416 6.18 11.86 -3.10
N LEU A 417 7.08 12.47 -2.33
CA LEU A 417 6.76 13.13 -1.07
C LEU A 417 6.63 14.64 -1.28
N PRO A 418 5.56 15.26 -0.76
CA PRO A 418 5.31 16.68 -0.92
C PRO A 418 6.31 17.54 -0.12
N GLY A 419 6.61 18.73 -0.64
CA GLY A 419 7.49 19.73 -0.02
C GLY A 419 7.79 20.85 -1.02
N GLU A 420 8.49 21.91 -0.57
CA GLU A 420 8.94 22.99 -1.47
C GLU A 420 9.84 22.44 -2.60
N ALA A 421 10.76 21.54 -2.23
CA ALA A 421 11.44 20.63 -3.14
C ALA A 421 10.93 19.21 -2.88
N PRO A 422 10.09 18.65 -3.76
CA PRO A 422 9.56 17.29 -3.62
C PRO A 422 10.68 16.26 -3.58
N LEU A 423 10.60 15.31 -2.65
CA LEU A 423 11.47 14.15 -2.63
C LEU A 423 10.88 13.08 -3.54
N VAL A 424 11.68 12.55 -4.46
CA VAL A 424 11.25 11.52 -5.41
C VAL A 424 12.13 10.29 -5.28
N VAL A 425 11.51 9.11 -5.27
CA VAL A 425 12.20 7.82 -5.37
C VAL A 425 11.59 7.02 -6.51
N LEU A 426 12.42 6.53 -7.43
CA LEU A 426 12.03 5.78 -8.61
C LEU A 426 12.72 4.41 -8.57
N TRP A 427 11.96 3.33 -8.62
CA TRP A 427 12.45 1.97 -8.80
C TRP A 427 12.17 1.51 -10.23
N PHE A 428 13.21 1.02 -10.90
CA PHE A 428 13.16 0.62 -12.29
C PHE A 428 13.32 -0.88 -12.47
N ARG A 429 12.56 -1.45 -13.39
CA ARG A 429 12.80 -2.79 -13.93
C ARG A 429 13.14 -2.71 -15.40
N ALA A 430 14.29 -3.26 -15.74
CA ALA A 430 14.70 -3.60 -17.10
C ALA A 430 13.61 -4.37 -17.88
N GLU A 431 13.67 -4.24 -19.21
CA GLU A 431 12.86 -5.03 -20.13
C GLU A 431 13.02 -6.53 -19.88
N GLN A 432 11.90 -7.23 -19.87
CA GLN A 432 11.85 -8.68 -19.98
C GLN A 432 11.18 -8.99 -21.32
N VAL A 433 11.99 -9.28 -22.33
CA VAL A 433 11.47 -9.74 -23.63
C VAL A 433 10.84 -11.10 -23.43
N GLU A 434 9.53 -11.17 -23.66
CA GLU A 434 8.75 -12.40 -23.53
C GLU A 434 8.42 -12.94 -24.91
N GLU A 435 8.76 -14.20 -25.17
CA GLU A 435 8.26 -14.93 -26.32
C GLU A 435 6.93 -15.60 -25.94
N VAL A 436 5.85 -15.14 -26.55
CA VAL A 436 4.51 -15.66 -26.31
C VAL A 436 4.16 -16.61 -27.44
N PHE A 437 3.96 -17.87 -27.07
CA PHE A 437 3.61 -18.96 -27.99
C PHE A 437 2.09 -19.06 -28.13
N TRP A 438 1.49 -18.41 -29.12
CA TRP A 438 0.05 -18.52 -29.33
C TRP A 438 -0.34 -19.80 -30.08
N ALA A 439 -1.45 -20.42 -29.67
CA ALA A 439 -2.09 -21.51 -30.40
C ALA A 439 -2.93 -20.96 -31.57
N GLY A 440 -2.24 -20.52 -32.63
CA GLY A 440 -2.76 -19.78 -33.78
C GLY A 440 -2.53 -18.26 -33.66
N ASN A 441 -2.49 -17.56 -34.79
CA ASN A 441 -2.26 -16.10 -34.80
C ASN A 441 -3.43 -15.33 -34.13
N PRO A 442 -3.21 -14.61 -33.01
CA PRO A 442 -4.25 -13.90 -32.26
C PRO A 442 -4.78 -12.65 -32.99
N HIS A 443 -4.04 -12.16 -33.99
CA HIS A 443 -4.40 -11.01 -34.82
C HIS A 443 -5.09 -11.41 -36.13
N ALA A 444 -5.20 -12.70 -36.44
CA ALA A 444 -5.93 -13.15 -37.61
C ALA A 444 -7.40 -12.71 -37.51
N ALA A 445 -7.97 -12.22 -38.62
CA ALA A 445 -9.37 -11.84 -38.69
C ALA A 445 -10.25 -13.04 -38.31
N VAL A 446 -11.26 -12.80 -37.46
CA VAL A 446 -12.24 -13.83 -37.08
C VAL A 446 -12.97 -14.27 -38.35
N ASP A 447 -13.22 -15.57 -38.49
CA ASP A 447 -13.83 -16.11 -39.71
C ASP A 447 -15.17 -15.42 -39.98
N LEU A 448 -15.25 -14.70 -41.09
CA LEU A 448 -16.43 -13.92 -41.49
C LEU A 448 -17.51 -14.82 -42.11
N ASP A 449 -17.18 -16.06 -42.48
CA ASP A 449 -18.10 -17.12 -42.92
C ASP A 449 -18.75 -17.80 -41.70
N GLY A 450 -19.44 -16.98 -40.91
CA GLY A 450 -20.02 -17.31 -39.62
C GLY A 450 -21.11 -18.40 -39.59
N ILE A 451 -21.47 -18.85 -38.38
CA ILE A 451 -22.68 -19.65 -38.14
C ILE A 451 -23.82 -18.68 -37.78
N ASP A 452 -24.95 -18.74 -38.50
CA ASP A 452 -26.13 -17.88 -38.28
C ASP A 452 -25.82 -16.36 -38.25
N GLY A 453 -24.87 -15.91 -39.08
CA GLY A 453 -24.46 -14.49 -39.16
C GLY A 453 -23.52 -14.01 -38.06
N ARG A 454 -23.00 -14.92 -37.22
CA ARG A 454 -22.03 -14.62 -36.13
C ARG A 454 -20.61 -15.04 -36.50
N PRO A 455 -19.56 -14.33 -36.07
CA PRO A 455 -18.18 -14.73 -36.37
C PRO A 455 -17.87 -16.18 -35.98
N GLY A 456 -17.25 -16.95 -36.88
CA GLY A 456 -16.89 -18.35 -36.63
C GLY A 456 -15.61 -18.49 -35.77
N PRO A 457 -15.38 -19.65 -35.13
CA PRO A 457 -14.13 -19.88 -34.40
C PRO A 457 -12.94 -19.95 -35.37
N ARG A 458 -11.73 -19.67 -34.89
CA ARG A 458 -10.52 -19.74 -35.72
C ARG A 458 -10.27 -21.13 -36.31
N LYS A 459 -9.57 -21.17 -37.45
CA LYS A 459 -9.29 -22.41 -38.21
C LYS A 459 -7.94 -23.06 -37.86
N SER A 460 -6.91 -22.27 -37.52
CA SER A 460 -5.57 -22.78 -37.20
C SER A 460 -5.29 -22.73 -35.70
N PHE A 461 -4.62 -23.77 -35.22
CA PHE A 461 -4.04 -23.89 -33.88
C PHE A 461 -2.52 -24.11 -33.94
N ASP A 462 -1.91 -23.80 -35.08
CA ASP A 462 -0.47 -23.92 -35.28
C ASP A 462 0.27 -22.90 -34.41
N LEU A 463 1.46 -23.28 -33.94
CA LEU A 463 2.29 -22.42 -33.09
C LEU A 463 2.62 -21.11 -33.80
N TRP A 464 2.24 -19.99 -33.20
CA TRP A 464 2.60 -18.64 -33.64
C TRP A 464 3.33 -17.91 -32.51
N THR A 465 4.56 -17.48 -32.76
CA THR A 465 5.36 -16.77 -31.75
C THR A 465 5.19 -15.26 -31.90
N GLU A 466 4.82 -14.60 -30.80
CA GLU A 466 4.89 -13.15 -30.63
C GLU A 466 6.08 -12.81 -29.74
N THR A 467 6.81 -11.74 -30.08
CA THR A 467 7.82 -11.18 -29.17
C THR A 467 7.25 -9.91 -28.55
N VAL A 468 6.95 -9.95 -27.25
CA VAL A 468 6.50 -8.79 -26.49
C VAL A 468 7.72 -8.04 -25.97
N ARG A 469 7.77 -6.74 -26.24
CA ARG A 469 8.86 -5.82 -25.89
C ARG A 469 8.35 -4.65 -25.06
N ALA A 470 9.29 -3.89 -24.48
CA ALA A 470 9.08 -2.70 -23.66
C ALA A 470 8.27 -2.94 -22.37
N ARG A 471 8.20 -4.20 -21.91
CA ARG A 471 7.50 -4.60 -20.67
C ARG A 471 8.46 -5.27 -19.70
N CYS A 472 8.15 -5.21 -18.42
CA CYS A 472 8.86 -5.97 -17.38
C CYS A 472 7.92 -6.94 -16.65
N ARG A 473 8.48 -7.75 -15.74
CA ARG A 473 7.65 -8.48 -14.77
C ARG A 473 6.73 -7.51 -14.01
N PRO A 474 5.40 -7.76 -13.95
CA PRO A 474 4.48 -6.90 -13.23
C PRO A 474 4.86 -6.73 -11.75
N TRP A 475 4.57 -5.55 -11.21
CA TRP A 475 4.74 -5.28 -9.78
C TRP A 475 3.67 -6.03 -8.98
N SER A 476 4.10 -6.75 -7.95
CA SER A 476 3.19 -7.51 -7.09
C SER A 476 2.36 -6.57 -6.22
N HIS A 477 1.20 -7.02 -5.74
CA HIS A 477 0.38 -6.21 -4.84
C HIS A 477 1.17 -5.78 -3.58
N VAL A 478 1.99 -6.68 -3.05
CA VAL A 478 2.84 -6.45 -1.88
C VAL A 478 3.92 -5.40 -2.16
N GLU A 479 4.51 -5.39 -3.36
CA GLU A 479 5.49 -4.37 -3.79
C GLU A 479 4.85 -2.98 -3.92
N VAL A 480 3.64 -2.90 -4.46
CA VAL A 480 2.88 -1.65 -4.58
C VAL A 480 2.49 -1.12 -3.19
N GLU A 481 1.97 -1.98 -2.32
CA GLU A 481 1.66 -1.63 -0.93
C GLU A 481 2.91 -1.19 -0.16
N ALA A 482 4.06 -1.83 -0.39
CA ALA A 482 5.33 -1.40 0.20
C ALA A 482 5.69 0.04 -0.20
N ALA A 483 5.48 0.44 -1.45
CA ALA A 483 5.67 1.82 -1.93
C ALA A 483 4.76 2.82 -1.20
N HIS A 484 3.46 2.48 -1.05
CA HIS A 484 2.50 3.32 -0.32
C HIS A 484 2.87 3.46 1.17
N LEU A 485 3.22 2.36 1.83
CA LEU A 485 3.60 2.35 3.25
C LEU A 485 4.92 3.10 3.48
N LEU A 486 5.89 2.96 2.57
CA LEU A 486 7.14 3.72 2.57
C LEU A 486 6.86 5.21 2.48
N ARG A 487 6.03 5.65 1.52
CA ARG A 487 5.64 7.06 1.38
C ARG A 487 5.01 7.60 2.65
N ALA A 488 4.04 6.87 3.22
CA ALA A 488 3.32 7.28 4.42
C ALA A 488 4.29 7.48 5.61
N ARG A 489 5.17 6.50 5.86
CA ARG A 489 6.15 6.60 6.96
C ARG A 489 7.21 7.68 6.72
N ALA A 490 7.74 7.79 5.51
CA ALA A 490 8.73 8.82 5.18
C ALA A 490 8.13 10.23 5.32
N THR A 491 6.85 10.41 4.97
CA THR A 491 6.14 11.68 5.19
C THR A 491 6.09 12.04 6.69
N LEU A 492 5.74 11.08 7.55
CA LEU A 492 5.69 11.32 9.01
C LEU A 492 7.07 11.65 9.58
N VAL A 493 8.12 10.92 9.20
CA VAL A 493 9.50 11.17 9.68
C VAL A 493 9.98 12.56 9.27
N LEU A 494 9.75 12.95 8.01
CA LEU A 494 10.15 14.27 7.52
C LEU A 494 9.36 15.41 8.21
N GLN A 495 8.06 15.22 8.45
CA GLN A 495 7.25 16.18 9.20
C GLN A 495 7.70 16.32 10.65
N GLU A 496 7.97 15.21 11.34
CA GLU A 496 8.47 15.23 12.71
C GLU A 496 9.83 15.94 12.80
N PHE A 497 10.72 15.67 11.85
CA PHE A 497 11.98 16.37 11.74
C PHE A 497 11.80 17.88 11.54
N GLN A 498 10.93 18.30 10.61
CA GLN A 498 10.66 19.71 10.34
C GLN A 498 10.08 20.41 11.59
N ILE A 499 9.15 19.77 12.30
CA ILE A 499 8.57 20.29 13.55
C ILE A 499 9.65 20.46 14.63
N ARG A 500 10.50 19.45 14.83
CA ARG A 500 11.62 19.53 15.79
C ARG A 500 12.57 20.68 15.44
N HIS A 501 12.91 20.83 14.15
CA HIS A 501 13.78 21.90 13.68
C HIS A 501 13.17 23.30 13.89
N MET A 502 11.91 23.49 13.51
CA MET A 502 11.20 24.76 13.73
C MET A 502 11.09 25.10 15.22
N ASN A 503 10.79 24.12 16.07
CA ASN A 503 10.73 24.33 17.52
C ASN A 503 12.09 24.77 18.09
N ALA A 504 13.19 24.16 17.65
CA ALA A 504 14.54 24.58 18.05
C ALA A 504 14.87 26.01 17.60
N GLN A 505 14.49 26.39 16.37
CA GLN A 505 14.66 27.76 15.85
C GLN A 505 13.84 28.77 16.66
N ILE A 506 12.58 28.46 16.97
CA ILE A 506 11.71 29.30 17.79
C ILE A 506 12.32 29.48 19.19
N GLN A 507 12.81 28.40 19.81
CA GLN A 507 13.46 28.48 21.12
C GLN A 507 14.73 29.35 21.09
N ALA A 508 15.58 29.20 20.07
CA ALA A 508 16.77 30.03 19.90
C ALA A 508 16.41 31.52 19.67
N SER A 509 15.40 31.79 18.83
CA SER A 509 14.90 33.16 18.60
C SER A 509 14.34 33.78 19.88
N ASN A 510 13.53 33.02 20.63
CA ASN A 510 12.98 33.47 21.91
C ASN A 510 14.06 33.74 22.96
N ALA A 511 15.09 32.90 23.03
CA ALA A 511 16.26 33.14 23.89
C ALA A 511 16.98 34.44 23.51
N ARG A 512 17.19 34.69 22.21
CA ARG A 512 17.83 35.91 21.69
C ARG A 512 17.00 37.17 22.00
N LEU A 513 15.69 37.12 21.75
CA LEU A 513 14.78 38.22 22.07
C LEU A 513 14.75 38.51 23.57
N SER A 514 14.76 37.47 24.41
CA SER A 514 14.81 37.61 25.87
C SER A 514 16.11 38.28 26.34
N ALA A 515 17.26 37.96 25.72
CA ALA A 515 18.53 38.59 26.05
C ALA A 515 18.56 40.08 25.67
N MET A 516 18.08 40.43 24.46
CA MET A 516 17.97 41.83 24.01
C MET A 516 16.98 42.65 24.86
N ALA A 517 15.89 42.04 25.31
CA ALA A 517 14.91 42.74 26.14
C ALA A 517 15.42 43.06 27.57
N ARG A 518 16.48 42.39 28.04
CA ARG A 518 16.97 42.45 29.42
C ARG A 518 18.30 43.18 29.62
N THR A 519 19.04 43.47 28.55
CA THR A 519 20.35 44.14 28.61
C THR A 519 20.33 45.51 27.93
N ASP A 520 21.28 46.37 28.27
CA ASP A 520 21.54 47.64 27.59
C ASP A 520 22.52 47.41 26.42
N GLU A 521 22.15 47.85 25.21
CA GLU A 521 22.88 47.53 23.98
C GLU A 521 24.30 48.13 23.92
N LEU A 522 24.54 49.26 24.60
CA LEU A 522 25.85 49.92 24.60
C LEU A 522 26.81 49.29 25.61
N THR A 523 26.31 48.97 26.81
CA THR A 523 27.16 48.61 27.96
C THR A 523 27.17 47.12 28.30
N GLY A 524 26.20 46.34 27.80
CA GLY A 524 26.07 44.92 28.11
C GLY A 524 25.56 44.61 29.52
N LEU A 525 25.41 45.63 30.38
CA LEU A 525 24.78 45.50 31.70
C LEU A 525 23.27 45.30 31.58
N ALA A 526 22.60 44.97 32.69
CA ALA A 526 21.15 44.93 32.72
C ALA A 526 20.55 46.31 32.39
N ASN A 527 19.41 46.36 31.70
CA ASN A 527 18.72 47.63 31.44
C ASN A 527 17.79 48.02 32.61
N ARG A 528 17.24 49.23 32.55
CA ARG A 528 16.31 49.78 33.55
C ARG A 528 15.12 48.85 33.86
N ARG A 529 14.60 48.10 32.87
CA ARG A 529 13.50 47.16 33.09
C ARG A 529 13.94 45.98 33.96
N SER A 530 15.08 45.37 33.63
CA SER A 530 15.67 44.29 34.41
C SER A 530 16.02 44.71 35.84
N LEU A 531 16.45 45.97 36.04
CA LEU A 531 16.67 46.52 37.37
C LEU A 531 15.39 46.54 38.20
N GLY A 532 14.29 47.05 37.64
CA GLY A 532 13.00 47.10 38.34
C GLY A 532 12.51 45.71 38.74
N GLU A 533 12.60 44.73 37.85
CA GLU A 533 12.27 43.33 38.15
C GLU A 533 13.16 42.76 39.27
N ARG A 534 14.48 42.98 39.19
CA ARG A 534 15.43 42.43 40.18
C ARG A 534 15.27 43.09 41.54
N LEU A 535 15.02 44.40 41.59
CA LEU A 535 14.74 45.13 42.81
C LEU A 535 13.54 44.53 43.55
N GLN A 536 12.42 44.30 42.86
CA GLN A 536 11.22 43.70 43.47
C GLN A 536 11.51 42.29 44.02
N GLN A 537 12.28 41.49 43.29
CA GLN A 537 12.67 40.14 43.72
C GLN A 537 13.56 40.14 44.96
N GLU A 538 14.64 40.94 44.96
CA GLU A 538 15.55 41.02 46.09
C GLU A 538 14.91 41.71 47.29
N TRP A 539 14.00 42.66 47.08
CA TRP A 539 13.21 43.28 48.15
C TRP A 539 12.34 42.25 48.87
N ALA A 540 11.57 41.45 48.11
CA ALA A 540 10.74 40.39 48.68
C ALA A 540 11.60 39.34 49.42
N ARG A 541 12.79 39.04 48.91
CA ARG A 541 13.75 38.13 49.55
C ARG A 541 14.30 38.71 50.85
N ALA A 542 14.75 39.96 50.83
CA ALA A 542 15.27 40.69 51.98
C ALA A 542 14.23 40.75 53.11
N ALA A 543 12.98 41.12 52.78
CA ALA A 543 11.87 41.15 53.73
C ALA A 543 11.57 39.76 54.32
N ARG A 544 11.55 38.70 53.50
CA ARG A 544 11.24 37.35 53.95
C ARG A 544 12.27 36.77 54.92
N TYR A 545 13.55 37.07 54.69
CA TYR A 545 14.66 36.50 55.47
C TYR A 545 15.24 37.46 56.50
N ALA A 546 14.62 38.63 56.69
CA ALA A 546 15.11 39.70 57.55
C ALA A 546 16.59 40.03 57.27
N ARG A 547 16.90 40.34 56.00
CA ARG A 547 18.24 40.74 55.53
C ARG A 547 18.22 42.15 54.96
N SER A 548 19.35 42.86 55.05
CA SER A 548 19.48 44.20 54.46
C SER A 548 19.65 44.14 52.94
N LEU A 549 19.18 45.15 52.23
CA LEU A 549 19.39 45.34 50.79
C LEU A 549 19.87 46.77 50.55
N ALA A 550 21.00 46.93 49.84
CA ALA A 550 21.52 48.24 49.50
C ALA A 550 21.44 48.54 48.00
N ALA A 551 21.32 49.82 47.67
CA ALA A 551 21.38 50.34 46.32
C ALA A 551 22.50 51.38 46.21
N VAL A 552 23.23 51.33 45.10
CA VAL A 552 24.33 52.23 44.77
C VAL A 552 23.98 52.89 43.44
N ALA A 553 23.64 54.18 43.47
CA ALA A 553 23.41 55.00 42.29
C ALA A 553 24.72 55.66 41.85
N VAL A 554 25.11 55.51 40.59
CA VAL A 554 26.39 55.96 40.04
C VAL A 554 26.13 56.82 38.82
N ASP A 555 26.84 57.94 38.71
CA ASP A 555 26.76 58.81 37.55
C ASP A 555 28.13 59.36 37.17
N VAL A 556 28.40 59.39 35.86
CA VAL A 556 29.69 59.83 35.31
C VAL A 556 29.78 61.36 35.32
N ASP A 557 30.76 61.88 36.06
CA ASP A 557 30.89 63.30 36.30
C ASP A 557 31.17 64.10 35.02
N HIS A 558 30.38 65.17 34.81
CA HIS A 558 30.54 66.08 33.67
C HIS A 558 30.53 65.38 32.29
N PHE A 559 29.83 64.25 32.16
CA PHE A 559 29.84 63.44 30.93
C PHE A 559 29.33 64.20 29.70
N LYS A 560 28.36 65.11 29.85
CA LYS A 560 27.98 66.02 28.76
C LYS A 560 29.16 66.84 28.21
N LYS A 561 30.00 67.40 29.08
CA LYS A 561 31.19 68.16 28.65
C LYS A 561 32.23 67.26 27.99
N PHE A 562 32.36 66.03 28.48
CA PHE A 562 33.20 65.00 27.85
C PHE A 562 32.76 64.76 26.41
N ASN A 563 31.46 64.54 26.19
CA ASN A 563 30.88 64.37 24.86
C ASN A 563 31.02 65.61 23.98
N ASP A 564 30.78 66.82 24.52
CA ASP A 564 30.93 68.07 23.79
C ASP A 564 32.37 68.28 23.28
N ARG A 565 33.36 67.69 23.97
CA ARG A 565 34.79 67.82 23.65
C ARG A 565 35.33 66.70 22.77
N PHE A 566 35.03 65.45 23.09
CA PHE A 566 35.62 64.27 22.45
C PHE A 566 34.66 63.59 21.47
N GLY A 567 33.41 64.03 21.41
CA GLY A 567 32.36 63.46 20.56
C GLY A 567 31.70 62.22 21.16
N HIS A 568 30.48 61.95 20.71
CA HIS A 568 29.69 60.80 21.16
C HIS A 568 30.38 59.43 21.05
N PRO A 569 31.16 59.10 19.99
CA PRO A 569 31.86 57.81 19.93
C PRO A 569 32.85 57.59 21.07
N ALA A 570 33.60 58.63 21.47
CA ALA A 570 34.50 58.54 22.62
C ALA A 570 33.73 58.43 23.94
N GLY A 571 32.56 59.09 24.04
CA GLY A 571 31.63 58.92 25.16
C GLY A 571 31.11 57.50 25.31
N ASP A 572 30.72 56.87 24.20
CA ASP A 572 30.26 55.48 24.16
C ASP A 572 31.35 54.52 24.66
N ASP A 573 32.60 54.71 24.23
CA ASP A 573 33.75 53.93 24.71
C ASP A 573 34.05 54.17 26.19
N CYS A 574 33.90 55.41 26.66
CA CYS A 574 33.98 55.73 28.08
C CYS A 574 32.93 54.97 28.89
N LEU A 575 31.67 54.98 28.46
CA LEU A 575 30.58 54.27 29.14
C LEU A 575 30.77 52.75 29.14
N ARG A 576 31.32 52.17 28.07
CA ARG A 576 31.68 50.73 28.03
C ARG A 576 32.72 50.38 29.08
N GLN A 577 33.76 51.19 29.23
CA GLN A 577 34.83 50.95 30.21
C GLN A 577 34.33 51.11 31.65
N VAL A 578 33.53 52.16 31.91
CA VAL A 578 32.88 52.36 33.21
C VAL A 578 31.95 51.18 33.54
N ALA A 579 31.13 50.75 32.59
CA ALA A 579 30.25 49.59 32.76
C ALA A 579 31.03 48.29 33.02
N GLY A 580 32.19 48.11 32.38
CA GLY A 580 33.08 46.99 32.62
C GLY A 580 33.59 46.94 34.07
N VAL A 581 33.96 48.10 34.64
CA VAL A 581 34.33 48.21 36.06
C VAL A 581 33.13 47.87 36.95
N LEU A 582 31.97 48.45 36.69
CA LEU A 582 30.75 48.22 37.48
C LEU A 582 30.28 46.76 37.44
N GLY A 583 30.37 46.10 36.29
CA GLY A 583 29.98 44.69 36.13
C GLY A 583 30.97 43.70 36.74
N ALA A 584 32.23 44.10 36.93
CA ALA A 584 33.26 43.29 37.57
C ALA A 584 33.42 43.56 39.08
N SER A 585 32.79 44.63 39.58
CA SER A 585 32.84 45.03 40.99
C SER A 585 31.84 44.25 41.84
N GLY A 586 32.27 43.81 43.02
CA GLY A 586 31.40 43.12 43.97
C GLY A 586 31.30 41.59 43.78
N ARG A 587 30.24 41.00 44.32
CA ARG A 587 29.99 39.55 44.38
C ARG A 587 29.10 39.09 43.21
N PRO A 588 29.10 37.78 42.86
CA PRO A 588 28.21 37.24 41.82
C PRO A 588 26.70 37.45 42.07
N THR A 589 26.31 37.73 43.31
CA THR A 589 24.91 38.03 43.69
C THR A 589 24.53 39.48 43.46
N ASP A 590 25.50 40.38 43.34
CA ASP A 590 25.29 41.80 43.12
C ASP A 590 24.84 42.03 41.67
N PHE A 591 24.00 43.06 41.46
CA PHE A 591 23.32 43.25 40.18
C PHE A 591 23.53 44.67 39.67
N ALA A 592 24.33 44.83 38.62
CA ALA A 592 24.61 46.10 37.97
C ALA A 592 23.72 46.33 36.74
N ALA A 593 23.14 47.52 36.64
CA ALA A 593 22.28 47.93 35.55
C ALA A 593 22.56 49.37 35.10
N ARG A 594 22.30 49.67 33.83
CA ARG A 594 22.28 51.03 33.31
C ARG A 594 20.84 51.56 33.27
N THR A 595 20.59 52.69 33.90
CA THR A 595 19.25 53.27 34.09
C THR A 595 18.96 54.48 33.21
N GLY A 596 20.01 55.13 32.70
CA GLY A 596 19.94 56.35 31.91
C GLY A 596 21.16 56.55 31.01
N GLY A 597 21.33 57.77 30.48
CA GLY A 597 22.41 58.11 29.54
C GLY A 597 23.80 57.91 30.13
N GLU A 598 24.04 58.40 31.34
CA GLU A 598 25.33 58.31 32.07
C GLU A 598 25.17 57.72 33.48
N GLU A 599 24.00 57.12 33.74
CA GLU A 599 23.53 56.67 35.05
C GLU A 599 23.50 55.14 35.14
N PHE A 600 24.03 54.63 36.24
CA PHE A 600 24.07 53.22 36.58
C PHE A 600 23.57 52.98 38.00
N VAL A 601 23.08 51.77 38.25
CA VAL A 601 22.66 51.32 39.58
C VAL A 601 23.23 49.94 39.85
N ILE A 602 23.75 49.73 41.05
CA ILE A 602 24.11 48.42 41.57
C ILE A 602 23.20 48.08 42.75
N LEU A 603 22.53 46.93 42.69
CA LEU A 603 21.84 46.33 43.84
C LEU A 603 22.78 45.36 44.55
N LEU A 604 22.85 45.49 45.88
CA LEU A 604 23.72 44.71 46.75
C LEU A 604 22.87 43.94 47.77
N PRO A 605 22.44 42.71 47.45
CA PRO A 605 21.70 41.87 48.39
C PRO A 605 22.51 41.59 49.65
N GLU A 606 21.83 41.44 50.79
CA GLU A 606 22.44 41.10 52.09
C GLU A 606 23.58 42.05 52.48
N THR A 607 23.40 43.34 52.21
CA THR A 607 24.43 44.37 52.41
C THR A 607 23.81 45.57 53.14
N ASP A 608 24.44 45.97 54.24
CA ASP A 608 24.08 47.17 54.97
C ASP A 608 24.76 48.42 54.37
N LEU A 609 24.48 49.60 54.94
CA LEU A 609 25.03 50.85 54.45
C LEU A 609 26.57 50.91 54.54
N ALA A 610 27.17 50.25 55.53
CA ALA A 610 28.61 50.23 55.70
C ALA A 610 29.30 49.38 54.62
N GLY A 611 28.74 48.20 54.32
CA GLY A 611 29.21 47.34 53.22
C GLY A 611 29.01 47.99 51.86
N ALA A 612 27.87 48.65 51.64
CA ALA A 612 27.60 49.38 50.40
C ALA A 612 28.64 50.50 50.16
N ARG A 613 29.08 51.18 51.23
CA ARG A 613 30.13 52.21 51.15
C ARG A 613 31.48 51.66 50.70
N VAL A 614 31.85 50.45 51.15
CA VAL A 614 33.10 49.81 50.74
C VAL A 614 33.09 49.54 49.24
N ILE A 615 32.01 48.92 48.74
CA ILE A 615 31.87 48.59 47.31
C ILE A 615 31.78 49.88 46.47
N ALA A 616 31.04 50.88 46.93
CA ALA A 616 30.97 52.17 46.25
C ALA A 616 32.34 52.87 46.15
N GLU A 617 33.15 52.84 47.20
CA GLU A 617 34.48 53.44 47.18
C GLU A 617 35.43 52.68 46.26
N GLU A 618 35.35 51.34 46.24
CA GLU A 618 36.10 50.50 45.31
C GLU A 618 35.74 50.81 43.84
N VAL A 619 34.46 50.95 43.54
CA VAL A 619 33.96 51.36 42.21
C VAL A 619 34.50 52.74 41.84
N ARG A 620 34.38 53.73 42.74
CA ARG A 620 34.85 55.10 42.51
C ARG A 620 36.35 55.12 42.18
N ALA A 621 37.16 54.47 43.01
CA ALA A 621 38.60 54.40 42.83
C ALA A 621 39.00 53.62 41.56
N SER A 622 38.27 52.56 41.22
CA SER A 622 38.53 51.76 40.02
C SER A 622 38.21 52.52 38.73
N VAL A 623 37.14 53.32 38.72
CA VAL A 623 36.82 54.20 37.57
C VAL A 623 37.85 55.30 37.41
N GLU A 624 38.26 55.94 38.51
CA GLU A 624 39.35 56.93 38.49
C GLU A 624 40.67 56.30 38.00
N GLY A 625 40.93 55.05 38.38
CA GLY A 625 42.08 54.24 37.97
C GLY A 625 42.09 53.82 36.49
N LEU A 626 41.00 54.04 35.74
CA LEU A 626 41.01 53.87 34.27
C LEU A 626 41.84 54.96 33.58
N CYS A 627 42.11 56.09 34.26
CA CYS A 627 42.92 57.20 33.77
C CYS A 627 42.47 57.73 32.39
N ILE A 628 41.16 57.74 32.11
CA ILE A 628 40.60 58.28 30.87
C ILE A 628 40.64 59.81 30.95
N ASP A 629 41.25 60.48 29.98
CA ASP A 629 41.42 61.95 29.97
C ASP A 629 40.07 62.70 29.98
N HIS A 630 39.85 63.53 31.00
CA HIS A 630 38.70 64.45 31.08
C HIS A 630 39.10 65.75 31.80
N PRO A 631 39.69 66.73 31.08
CA PRO A 631 40.23 67.95 31.68
C PRO A 631 39.22 68.82 32.43
N ASP A 632 37.93 68.64 32.14
CA ASP A 632 36.82 69.37 32.74
C ASP A 632 36.25 68.66 33.99
N SER A 633 36.83 67.51 34.36
CA SER A 633 36.51 66.72 35.55
C SER A 633 37.57 66.87 36.64
N VAL A 634 37.22 66.42 37.86
CA VAL A 634 38.12 66.46 39.01
C VAL A 634 39.36 65.61 38.73
N GLY A 635 40.55 66.18 38.92
CA GLY A 635 41.81 65.47 38.66
C GLY A 635 42.19 65.33 37.19
N GLY A 636 41.39 65.86 36.26
CA GLY A 636 41.67 65.81 34.82
C GLY A 636 41.36 64.47 34.16
N THR A 637 40.71 63.54 34.87
CA THR A 637 40.29 62.22 34.38
C THR A 637 38.80 61.99 34.60
N VAL A 638 38.22 60.99 33.91
CA VAL A 638 36.83 60.57 34.14
C VAL A 638 36.67 60.10 35.58
N THR A 639 35.68 60.66 36.28
CA THR A 639 35.32 60.28 37.66
C THR A 639 33.83 59.99 37.73
N VAL A 640 33.41 59.33 38.81
CA VAL A 640 32.00 59.08 39.10
C VAL A 640 31.63 59.66 40.45
N SER A 641 30.43 60.22 40.53
CA SER A 641 29.76 60.50 41.80
C SER A 641 28.88 59.30 42.15
N ILE A 642 28.83 58.94 43.43
CA ILE A 642 28.10 57.76 43.89
C ILE A 642 27.23 58.09 45.10
N GLY A 643 25.96 57.71 45.04
CA GLY A 643 25.01 57.75 46.13
C GLY A 643 24.69 56.35 46.62
N ILE A 644 24.70 56.13 47.94
CA ILE A 644 24.35 54.84 48.54
C ILE A 644 23.16 54.97 49.49
N ALA A 645 22.30 53.96 49.47
CA ALA A 645 21.21 53.79 50.43
C ALA A 645 21.09 52.30 50.81
N ALA A 646 20.59 52.03 52.01
CA ALA A 646 20.33 50.67 52.48
C ALA A 646 18.97 50.60 53.18
N ALA A 647 18.26 49.51 52.93
CA ALA A 647 17.05 49.13 53.63
C ALA A 647 17.40 48.00 54.60
N ASP A 648 17.30 48.28 55.90
CA ASP A 648 17.39 47.26 56.93
C ASP A 648 16.06 46.50 57.09
N PRO A 649 16.07 45.29 57.69
CA PRO A 649 14.88 44.44 57.82
C PRO A 649 13.66 45.12 58.45
N ASP A 650 13.89 46.08 59.34
CA ASP A 650 12.85 46.80 60.08
C ASP A 650 12.40 48.10 59.39
N SER A 651 12.88 48.36 58.17
CA SER A 651 12.58 49.60 57.44
C SER A 651 11.15 49.60 56.87
N ILE A 652 10.43 50.71 57.01
CA ILE A 652 9.07 50.92 56.47
C ILE A 652 9.15 51.60 55.08
N MET A 653 10.10 51.17 54.25
CA MET A 653 10.28 51.68 52.89
C MET A 653 9.56 50.81 51.88
N MET A 654 9.19 51.37 50.73
CA MET A 654 8.86 50.63 49.52
C MET A 654 10.14 50.41 48.68
N PRO A 655 10.16 49.41 47.77
CA PRO A 655 11.33 49.15 46.93
C PRO A 655 11.83 50.38 46.17
N GLU A 656 10.91 51.19 45.64
CA GLU A 656 11.21 52.40 44.89
C GLU A 656 11.90 53.47 45.75
N ASP A 657 11.54 53.57 47.03
CA ASP A 657 12.12 54.54 47.97
C ASP A 657 13.63 54.31 48.14
N LEU A 658 14.09 53.06 48.12
CA LEU A 658 15.51 52.73 48.22
C LEU A 658 16.34 53.31 47.07
N LEU A 659 15.80 53.27 45.84
CA LEU A 659 16.46 53.89 44.69
C LEU A 659 16.40 55.42 44.76
N GLU A 660 15.29 55.99 45.21
CA GLU A 660 15.14 57.44 45.38
C GLU A 660 16.05 58.02 46.48
N GLU A 661 16.26 57.30 47.58
CA GLU A 661 17.22 57.69 48.61
C GLU A 661 18.68 57.64 48.08
N ALA A 662 19.02 56.61 47.29
CA ALA A 662 20.34 56.49 46.66
C ALA A 662 20.58 57.63 45.64
N ASP A 663 19.57 57.97 44.83
CA ASP A 663 19.65 59.07 43.86
C ASP A 663 19.79 60.44 44.55
N ARG A 664 19.07 60.67 45.66
CA ARG A 664 19.27 61.88 46.47
C ARG A 664 20.67 61.96 47.07
N ALA A 665 21.21 60.84 47.55
CA ALA A 665 22.59 60.80 48.01
C ALA A 665 23.58 61.10 46.87
N LEU A 666 23.34 60.58 45.67
CA LEU A 666 24.12 60.86 44.48
C LEU A 666 24.10 62.35 44.12
N TYR A 667 22.93 62.99 44.21
CA TYR A 667 22.80 64.43 44.01
C TYR A 667 23.67 65.24 45.00
N THR A 668 23.71 64.82 46.26
CA THR A 668 24.60 65.40 47.28
C THR A 668 26.07 65.20 46.93
N ALA A 669 26.49 64.00 46.51
CA ALA A 669 27.86 63.74 46.04
C ALA A 669 28.27 64.69 44.90
N LYS A 670 27.37 64.92 43.94
CA LYS A 670 27.60 65.85 42.81
C LYS A 670 27.76 67.30 43.26
N HIS A 671 27.05 67.73 44.30
CA HIS A 671 27.08 69.13 44.78
C HIS A 671 28.27 69.42 45.69
N GLU A 672 28.69 68.45 46.50
CA GLU A 672 29.75 68.66 47.47
C GLU A 672 31.16 68.60 46.87
N GLY A 673 31.27 68.39 45.56
CA GLY A 673 32.53 68.49 44.82
C GLY A 673 32.83 67.30 43.91
N ARG A 674 31.87 66.40 43.67
CA ARG A 674 32.01 65.23 42.77
C ARG A 674 33.11 64.26 43.21
N ASN A 675 33.36 63.22 42.40
CA ASN A 675 34.34 62.16 42.65
C ASN A 675 34.31 61.66 44.11
N ARG A 676 33.14 61.26 44.59
CA ARG A 676 32.93 60.83 45.98
C ARG A 676 31.72 59.94 46.16
N VAL A 677 31.71 59.24 47.29
CA VAL A 677 30.56 58.50 47.78
C VAL A 677 29.82 59.33 48.84
N ALA A 678 28.52 59.52 48.67
CA ALA A 678 27.63 60.09 49.69
C ALA A 678 26.58 59.05 50.10
N ALA A 679 26.22 59.03 51.39
CA ALA A 679 25.23 58.10 51.93
C ALA A 679 23.92 58.82 52.24
N ALA A 680 22.80 58.14 52.02
CA ALA A 680 21.50 58.61 52.46
C ALA A 680 21.48 58.81 53.98
N THR A 681 21.12 60.00 54.44
CA THR A 681 20.94 60.28 55.86
C THR A 681 19.65 59.64 56.35
N SER A 682 19.75 58.67 57.26
CA SER A 682 18.59 58.01 57.87
C SER A 682 17.61 59.06 58.41
N ARG A 683 16.36 59.08 57.93
CA ARG A 683 15.28 59.71 58.67
C ARG A 683 15.11 58.94 59.98
N GLY A 684 15.70 59.45 61.05
CA GLY A 684 15.44 58.95 62.39
C GLY A 684 13.95 58.99 62.68
N MET A 685 13.42 57.88 63.22
CA MET A 685 12.14 57.81 63.90
C MET A 685 12.01 59.00 64.85
N SER A 686 10.97 59.82 64.66
CA SER A 686 10.37 60.60 65.76
C SER A 686 9.00 60.03 66.06
#